data_AF-M9LZX1-F1
#
_entry.id   AF-M9LZX1-F1
#
_cell.length_a   1.000
_cell.length_b   1.000
_cell.length_c   1.000
_cell.angle_alpha   90.00
_cell.angle_beta   90.00
_cell.angle_gamma   90.00
#
_symmetry.space_group_name_H-M   'P 1'
#
loop_
_entity.id
_entity.type
_entity.pdbx_description
1 polymer ?
#
loop_
_entity_poly.entity_id
_entity_poly.type
_entity_poly.pdbx_seq_one_letter_code
_entity_poly.pdbx_strand_id
1 'polypeptide(L)'
;MSPVPTSTSVLPPQAVVEARTSAAVAESSQSFQKRAMRPAQLPLPQQNGQLLQDSHPSASSEDSSSSSPTLFPVTTPASSGVPSPTDEVKQADMLTQHAALENVTRSTRALFEQWRPTSHFLGPHGWMNDPCGPSYDPRTRLYHLWYQWNPNASTWGSICWGHAYSYDMIHWTSRPYPVIEPGSNHDSEGVFTGCVLHRSPLGTAAEAAGTGEMTAIYTAVSKLPIHHTLPYNFGSEKVVLSTSKDGGETWVPHGIVLDGPPEHLDVISWRDPYIAPWPVLDAALGRTDQQPGLYALIAGGIKDTTPTIFAYSIDPTDLSQWTFVGMLADVGRNHKAAPYGVDLGKNWEVANFFTICDTAGPASAEYLLINVEGCTEPGPARAAVYMKTLPDVQRDANGEIRLQPAHVGLLDHGCLYAASSFHDEQHDRRIMWGWITEDDLPEDYYNTQGWAGLISLPRELFHHPTSTQLGIRPAQEVERLRDGAQHICITPSDQAATTVVELAEVDSLGAISVDEVASRSYEVEMKLSAGQPGVVVAHSSDMATRTVVYVTDSQLVVDRSLSAGKEAVLAKGLKVNTSTLRAPLAPTTDGTHSLRLFLDNSVLEVFVDDVIALSTRVYPDPTDVGLSILRSSHAQHADLAPVNIWQGLSKALIA
;
A
#
# COMPACT_ATOMS: atom_id res chain seq x y z
N MET A 1 -2.45 56.50 -27.60
CA MET A 1 -2.56 57.70 -26.74
C MET A 1 -3.44 57.34 -25.55
N SER A 2 -3.16 57.91 -24.39
CA SER A 2 -3.92 57.74 -23.14
C SER A 2 -3.84 59.06 -22.36
N PRO A 3 -4.66 59.32 -21.32
CA PRO A 3 -5.95 58.70 -20.95
C PRO A 3 -7.08 59.77 -20.79
N VAL A 4 -8.28 59.34 -20.39
CA VAL A 4 -9.28 60.22 -19.73
C VAL A 4 -9.92 59.43 -18.56
N PRO A 5 -10.02 59.98 -17.34
CA PRO A 5 -10.59 59.29 -16.17
C PRO A 5 -12.00 59.79 -15.78
N THR A 6 -12.72 58.99 -15.00
CA THR A 6 -13.84 59.41 -14.14
C THR A 6 -13.77 58.69 -12.78
N SER A 7 -14.44 59.26 -11.77
CA SER A 7 -14.26 58.96 -10.34
C SER A 7 -15.58 58.66 -9.61
N THR A 8 -15.53 58.54 -8.28
CA THR A 8 -16.66 58.41 -7.31
C THR A 8 -17.44 57.09 -7.33
N SER A 9 -17.96 56.57 -6.21
CA SER A 9 -17.73 56.88 -4.77
C SER A 9 -18.19 55.72 -3.88
N VAL A 10 -17.59 55.54 -2.70
CA VAL A 10 -17.98 54.52 -1.71
C VAL A 10 -19.04 55.07 -0.74
N LEU A 11 -20.09 54.28 -0.48
CA LEU A 11 -21.01 54.41 0.67
C LEU A 11 -21.38 53.00 1.19
N PRO A 12 -21.49 52.79 2.52
CA PRO A 12 -21.75 51.47 3.10
C PRO A 12 -23.23 51.24 3.53
N PRO A 13 -23.72 49.99 3.53
CA PRO A 13 -24.82 49.56 4.41
C PRO A 13 -24.22 49.31 5.81
N GLN A 14 -24.57 50.10 6.83
CA GLN A 14 -25.76 49.96 7.67
C GLN A 14 -25.86 48.62 8.41
N ALA A 15 -25.63 48.68 9.73
CA ALA A 15 -25.91 47.60 10.66
C ALA A 15 -27.40 47.57 11.04
N VAL A 16 -27.95 46.37 11.21
CA VAL A 16 -29.28 46.13 11.80
C VAL A 16 -29.07 45.43 13.16
N VAL A 17 -29.79 45.89 14.18
CA VAL A 17 -29.71 45.36 15.56
C VAL A 17 -31.09 44.89 16.00
N GLU A 18 -31.29 43.57 16.02
CA GLU A 18 -32.44 42.86 16.61
C GLU A 18 -32.06 41.37 16.72
N ALA A 19 -32.53 40.57 17.68
CA ALA A 19 -32.88 40.87 19.08
C ALA A 19 -32.63 39.59 19.90
N ARG A 20 -32.16 39.69 21.15
CA ARG A 20 -31.98 38.51 22.02
C ARG A 20 -33.30 38.12 22.68
N THR A 21 -33.86 36.97 22.29
CA THR A 21 -34.90 36.27 23.06
C THR A 21 -34.37 34.92 23.54
N SER A 22 -34.26 34.76 24.85
CA SER A 22 -33.82 33.51 25.49
C SER A 22 -34.96 32.50 25.57
N ALA A 23 -34.74 31.29 25.07
CA ALA A 23 -35.54 30.11 25.38
C ALA A 23 -34.62 29.04 25.97
N ALA A 24 -34.90 28.60 27.19
CA ALA A 24 -34.13 27.52 27.83
C ALA A 24 -34.60 26.16 27.28
N VAL A 25 -33.65 25.34 26.84
CA VAL A 25 -33.90 23.91 26.56
C VAL A 25 -33.59 23.14 27.84
N ALA A 26 -34.56 22.38 28.34
CA ALA A 26 -34.41 21.60 29.56
C ALA A 26 -33.60 20.33 29.31
N GLU A 27 -32.82 19.92 30.32
CA GLU A 27 -32.13 18.63 30.31
C GLU A 27 -33.14 17.48 30.31
N SER A 28 -33.04 16.56 29.34
CA SER A 28 -33.74 15.27 29.37
C SER A 28 -32.75 14.12 29.25
N SER A 29 -32.12 13.76 30.37
CA SER A 29 -31.22 12.61 30.46
C SER A 29 -31.97 11.30 30.18
N GLN A 30 -31.81 10.74 28.98
CA GLN A 30 -32.24 9.36 28.68
C GLN A 30 -31.05 8.40 28.69
N SER A 31 -31.13 7.41 29.57
CA SER A 31 -30.09 6.41 29.77
C SER A 31 -30.14 5.33 28.68
N PHE A 32 -29.17 5.36 27.76
CA PHE A 32 -28.93 4.21 26.88
C PHE A 32 -28.43 3.01 27.70
N GLN A 33 -29.33 2.06 27.95
CA GLN A 33 -28.97 0.80 28.60
C GLN A 33 -28.02 -0.01 27.71
N LYS A 34 -26.86 -0.39 28.23
CA LYS A 34 -25.94 -1.33 27.58
C LYS A 34 -26.62 -2.69 27.40
N ARG A 35 -27.19 -2.93 26.21
CA ARG A 35 -27.78 -4.22 25.84
C ARG A 35 -26.66 -5.20 25.48
N ALA A 36 -26.09 -5.84 26.50
CA ALA A 36 -25.03 -6.83 26.33
C ALA A 36 -25.50 -8.00 25.45
N MET A 37 -24.97 -8.09 24.23
CA MET A 37 -25.13 -9.28 23.39
C MET A 37 -24.27 -10.40 23.97
N ARG A 38 -24.88 -11.54 24.29
CA ARG A 38 -24.13 -12.78 24.56
C ARG A 38 -23.73 -13.39 23.21
N PRO A 39 -22.52 -13.94 23.06
CA PRO A 39 -22.16 -14.68 21.87
C PRO A 39 -23.07 -15.90 21.73
N ALA A 40 -23.66 -16.08 20.54
CA ALA A 40 -24.44 -17.26 20.22
C ALA A 40 -23.50 -18.41 19.84
N GLN A 41 -23.38 -19.41 20.72
CA GLN A 41 -22.72 -20.67 20.36
C GLN A 41 -23.62 -21.43 19.37
N LEU A 42 -23.08 -21.71 18.19
CA LEU A 42 -23.66 -22.65 17.21
C LEU A 42 -22.73 -23.86 17.04
N PRO A 43 -23.26 -25.03 16.67
CA PRO A 43 -22.64 -26.31 17.04
C PRO A 43 -21.50 -26.77 16.11
N LEU A 44 -20.53 -27.45 16.71
CA LEU A 44 -19.50 -28.22 16.01
C LEU A 44 -20.12 -29.43 15.27
N PRO A 45 -19.62 -29.81 14.07
CA PRO A 45 -20.04 -31.04 13.41
C PRO A 45 -19.71 -32.28 14.23
N GLN A 46 -20.68 -33.19 14.40
CA GLN A 46 -20.45 -34.47 15.06
C GLN A 46 -19.77 -35.46 14.11
N GLN A 47 -18.61 -35.97 14.49
CA GLN A 47 -18.08 -37.21 13.90
C GLN A 47 -18.97 -38.38 14.36
N ASN A 48 -19.63 -39.05 13.42
CA ASN A 48 -20.29 -40.34 13.64
C ASN A 48 -19.77 -41.35 12.61
N GLY A 49 -18.76 -42.12 13.02
CA GLY A 49 -18.43 -43.37 12.34
C GLY A 49 -19.15 -44.52 13.04
N GLN A 50 -19.91 -45.33 12.29
CA GLN A 50 -20.37 -46.64 12.75
C GLN A 50 -20.31 -47.66 11.60
N LEU A 51 -19.85 -48.86 11.94
CA LEU A 51 -19.70 -49.97 11.00
C LEU A 51 -21.05 -50.66 10.75
N LEU A 52 -21.21 -51.26 9.58
CA LEU A 52 -22.05 -52.45 9.41
C LEU A 52 -21.49 -53.39 8.34
N GLN A 53 -21.47 -54.67 8.69
CA GLN A 53 -21.22 -55.86 7.86
C GLN A 53 -22.50 -56.24 7.07
N ASP A 54 -22.53 -57.13 6.07
CA ASP A 54 -21.52 -57.96 5.37
C ASP A 54 -22.14 -58.40 4.01
N SER A 55 -21.33 -58.74 2.98
CA SER A 55 -21.59 -59.88 2.05
C SER A 55 -20.56 -60.01 0.89
N HIS A 56 -20.04 -61.23 0.71
CA HIS A 56 -19.22 -61.70 -0.43
C HIS A 56 -20.08 -62.54 -1.41
N PRO A 57 -19.73 -62.66 -2.71
CA PRO A 57 -18.70 -63.59 -3.25
C PRO A 57 -17.80 -62.98 -4.36
N SER A 58 -16.73 -63.59 -4.92
CA SER A 58 -15.93 -64.80 -4.62
C SER A 58 -14.68 -64.89 -5.52
N ALA A 59 -13.57 -65.49 -5.03
CA ALA A 59 -12.41 -66.02 -5.78
C ALA A 59 -11.53 -64.99 -6.55
N SER A 60 -10.24 -65.17 -6.86
CA SER A 60 -9.12 -66.07 -6.45
C SER A 60 -7.86 -65.61 -7.23
N SER A 61 -6.58 -65.75 -6.83
CA SER A 61 -5.86 -66.28 -5.64
C SER A 61 -4.44 -65.61 -5.65
N GLU A 62 -3.29 -66.00 -5.08
CA GLU A 62 -2.69 -67.24 -4.52
C GLU A 62 -1.69 -66.93 -3.36
N ASP A 63 -0.97 -67.98 -2.93
CA ASP A 63 0.10 -68.14 -1.92
C ASP A 63 1.45 -67.41 -2.22
N SER A 64 2.47 -67.30 -1.33
CA SER A 64 2.69 -67.74 0.08
C SER A 64 3.94 -67.10 0.75
N SER A 65 4.04 -67.17 2.10
CA SER A 65 5.25 -67.15 2.99
C SER A 65 6.23 -65.93 2.93
N SER A 66 6.60 -65.22 4.01
CA SER A 66 7.03 -65.56 5.41
C SER A 66 8.48 -66.09 5.52
N SER A 67 9.29 -65.83 6.56
CA SER A 67 9.12 -65.17 7.87
C SER A 67 10.46 -64.79 8.51
N SER A 68 10.50 -63.82 9.44
CA SER A 68 11.61 -63.63 10.41
C SER A 68 11.55 -64.66 11.56
N PRO A 69 12.67 -64.87 12.30
CA PRO A 69 12.62 -64.50 13.73
C PRO A 69 13.94 -63.94 14.31
N THR A 70 13.85 -63.39 15.53
CA THR A 70 14.97 -62.84 16.34
C THR A 70 15.52 -63.85 17.34
N LEU A 71 16.79 -63.71 17.76
CA LEU A 71 17.29 -64.03 19.12
C LEU A 71 18.74 -63.56 19.35
N PHE A 72 19.04 -63.21 20.62
CA PHE A 72 20.36 -62.93 21.23
C PHE A 72 20.53 -63.89 22.44
N PRO A 73 21.65 -63.93 23.22
CA PRO A 73 22.91 -63.18 23.18
C PRO A 73 24.20 -64.05 23.30
N VAL A 74 25.39 -63.42 23.35
CA VAL A 74 26.49 -63.57 24.35
C VAL A 74 27.84 -63.08 23.77
N THR A 75 28.74 -62.60 24.64
CA THR A 75 29.91 -61.74 24.37
C THR A 75 31.23 -62.45 24.05
N THR A 76 32.06 -61.80 23.22
CA THR A 76 33.54 -61.81 23.30
C THR A 76 34.08 -60.37 23.10
N PRO A 77 35.30 -60.04 23.56
CA PRO A 77 35.69 -58.64 23.83
C PRO A 77 36.45 -57.92 22.70
N ALA A 78 36.30 -56.59 22.73
CA ALA A 78 37.26 -55.56 22.29
C ALA A 78 38.01 -55.76 20.96
N SER A 79 37.56 -55.05 19.92
CA SER A 79 38.46 -54.40 18.97
C SER A 79 38.29 -52.89 19.10
N SER A 80 39.32 -52.21 19.61
CA SER A 80 39.39 -50.73 19.60
C SER A 80 39.77 -50.27 18.20
N GLY A 81 38.77 -50.20 17.31
CA GLY A 81 38.93 -49.62 15.99
C GLY A 81 39.22 -48.13 16.08
N VAL A 82 40.50 -47.77 16.16
CA VAL A 82 40.95 -46.40 15.89
C VAL A 82 40.54 -46.10 14.44
N PRO A 83 39.74 -45.05 14.17
CA PRO A 83 39.38 -44.70 12.80
C PRO A 83 40.65 -44.40 12.00
N SER A 84 40.67 -44.72 10.71
CA SER A 84 41.86 -44.43 9.91
C SER A 84 42.03 -42.91 9.80
N PRO A 85 43.26 -42.36 9.71
CA PRO A 85 43.47 -40.93 9.50
C PRO A 85 42.73 -40.42 8.25
N THR A 86 42.56 -41.28 7.24
CA THR A 86 41.77 -41.02 6.03
C THR A 86 40.25 -40.99 6.23
N ASP A 87 39.72 -41.53 7.33
CA ASP A 87 38.29 -41.46 7.66
C ASP A 87 38.01 -40.32 8.64
N GLU A 88 38.93 -40.05 9.59
CA GLU A 88 38.90 -38.82 10.41
C GLU A 88 38.94 -37.56 9.52
N VAL A 89 39.82 -37.51 8.51
CA VAL A 89 39.89 -36.39 7.56
C VAL A 89 38.59 -36.26 6.76
N LYS A 90 38.03 -37.34 6.20
CA LYS A 90 36.73 -37.27 5.49
C LYS A 90 35.60 -36.79 6.40
N GLN A 91 35.59 -37.22 7.66
CA GLN A 91 34.57 -36.79 8.61
C GLN A 91 34.74 -35.32 9.00
N ALA A 92 35.98 -34.84 9.14
CA ALA A 92 36.29 -33.42 9.34
C ALA A 92 35.93 -32.58 8.10
N ASP A 93 36.20 -33.05 6.88
CA ASP A 93 35.83 -32.39 5.63
C ASP A 93 34.30 -32.29 5.49
N MET A 94 33.57 -33.38 5.76
CA MET A 94 32.09 -33.37 5.74
C MET A 94 31.51 -32.45 6.83
N LEU A 95 32.06 -32.45 8.05
CA LEU A 95 31.66 -31.52 9.11
C LEU A 95 31.96 -30.06 8.73
N THR A 96 33.07 -29.80 8.04
CA THR A 96 33.44 -28.46 7.55
C THR A 96 32.52 -28.00 6.42
N GLN A 97 32.15 -28.90 5.50
CA GLN A 97 31.15 -28.61 4.46
C GLN A 97 29.76 -28.40 5.06
N HIS A 98 29.36 -29.17 6.08
CA HIS A 98 28.09 -28.99 6.78
C HIS A 98 28.05 -27.63 7.50
N ALA A 99 29.09 -27.30 8.28
CA ALA A 99 29.22 -26.00 8.94
C ALA A 99 29.28 -24.83 7.94
N ALA A 100 29.87 -25.02 6.76
CA ALA A 100 29.84 -24.03 5.69
C ALA A 100 28.42 -23.83 5.12
N LEU A 101 27.69 -24.92 4.85
CA LEU A 101 26.30 -24.86 4.40
C LEU A 101 25.36 -24.26 5.47
N GLU A 102 25.52 -24.62 6.75
CA GLU A 102 24.81 -24.00 7.86
C GLU A 102 25.11 -22.50 7.97
N ASN A 103 26.38 -22.09 7.85
CA ASN A 103 26.76 -20.68 7.92
C ASN A 103 26.29 -19.87 6.71
N VAL A 104 26.30 -20.44 5.49
CA VAL A 104 25.67 -19.82 4.31
C VAL A 104 24.17 -19.68 4.54
N THR A 105 23.49 -20.74 4.98
CA THR A 105 22.04 -20.73 5.24
C THR A 105 21.66 -19.70 6.32
N ARG A 106 22.45 -19.62 7.40
CA ARG A 106 22.30 -18.62 8.47
C ARG A 106 22.60 -17.21 7.96
N SER A 107 23.58 -17.03 7.07
CA SER A 107 23.92 -15.73 6.47
C SER A 107 22.81 -15.23 5.54
N THR A 108 22.33 -16.05 4.60
CA THR A 108 21.21 -15.72 3.71
C THR A 108 19.95 -15.41 4.51
N ARG A 109 19.63 -16.21 5.54
CA ARG A 109 18.51 -15.92 6.44
C ARG A 109 18.71 -14.59 7.20
N ALA A 110 19.91 -14.34 7.72
CA ALA A 110 20.20 -13.11 8.45
C ALA A 110 20.05 -11.87 7.54
N LEU A 111 20.48 -11.94 6.28
CA LEU A 111 20.25 -10.87 5.29
C LEU A 111 18.76 -10.71 4.96
N PHE A 112 18.03 -11.81 4.74
CA PHE A 112 16.59 -11.81 4.51
C PHE A 112 15.84 -11.16 5.68
N GLU A 113 16.22 -11.44 6.93
CA GLU A 113 15.57 -10.88 8.13
C GLU A 113 16.12 -9.49 8.54
N GLN A 114 17.31 -9.05 8.06
CA GLN A 114 18.04 -7.85 8.52
C GLN A 114 17.18 -6.57 8.54
N TRP A 115 16.40 -6.38 7.47
CA TRP A 115 15.58 -5.19 7.23
C TRP A 115 14.11 -5.52 6.95
N ARG A 116 13.69 -6.79 6.94
CA ARG A 116 12.35 -7.17 6.45
C ARG A 116 11.25 -6.69 7.40
N PRO A 117 10.29 -5.88 6.92
CA PRO A 117 9.11 -5.51 7.70
C PRO A 117 8.31 -6.75 8.10
N THR A 118 7.61 -6.66 9.22
CA THR A 118 6.91 -7.77 9.88
C THR A 118 5.43 -7.49 10.12
N SER A 119 5.08 -6.22 10.24
CA SER A 119 3.75 -5.65 10.49
C SER A 119 3.15 -4.98 9.25
N HIS A 120 3.87 -4.96 8.12
CA HIS A 120 3.38 -4.61 6.78
C HIS A 120 3.23 -5.88 5.93
N PHE A 121 2.40 -5.83 4.88
CA PHE A 121 2.25 -6.96 3.96
C PHE A 121 3.40 -7.03 2.94
N LEU A 122 4.00 -8.22 2.79
CA LEU A 122 5.00 -8.53 1.78
C LEU A 122 4.71 -9.88 1.12
N GLY A 123 5.04 -10.01 -0.17
CA GLY A 123 5.08 -11.30 -0.84
C GLY A 123 6.10 -12.25 -0.17
N PRO A 124 5.90 -13.58 -0.20
CA PRO A 124 6.66 -14.54 0.62
C PRO A 124 8.19 -14.43 0.52
N HIS A 125 8.70 -14.10 -0.67
CA HIS A 125 10.10 -13.86 -1.03
C HIS A 125 10.13 -13.14 -2.39
N GLY A 126 11.31 -12.79 -2.91
CA GLY A 126 11.44 -12.21 -4.25
C GLY A 126 10.90 -10.78 -4.39
N TRP A 127 10.70 -10.34 -5.62
CA TRP A 127 10.27 -8.98 -5.94
C TRP A 127 8.75 -8.86 -5.88
N MET A 128 8.23 -7.81 -5.26
CA MET A 128 6.85 -7.41 -5.42
C MET A 128 6.70 -5.92 -5.76
N ASN A 129 5.61 -5.59 -6.46
CA ASN A 129 5.18 -4.22 -6.68
C ASN A 129 3.66 -4.06 -6.54
N ASP A 130 2.99 -3.62 -7.60
CA ASP A 130 1.65 -3.03 -7.58
C ASP A 130 0.58 -3.89 -6.90
N PRO A 131 -0.33 -3.32 -6.09
CA PRO A 131 -1.58 -3.96 -5.68
C PRO A 131 -2.60 -4.04 -6.85
N CYS A 132 -2.75 -5.24 -7.44
CA CYS A 132 -3.41 -5.49 -8.73
C CYS A 132 -4.90 -5.88 -8.69
N GLY A 133 -5.54 -5.85 -7.53
CA GLY A 133 -6.98 -6.10 -7.44
C GLY A 133 -7.58 -5.96 -6.04
N PRO A 134 -7.14 -4.97 -5.22
CA PRO A 134 -7.66 -4.82 -3.87
C PRO A 134 -9.19 -4.77 -3.90
N SER A 135 -9.86 -5.58 -3.08
CA SER A 135 -11.32 -5.68 -3.07
C SER A 135 -11.83 -6.42 -1.83
N TYR A 136 -13.15 -6.41 -1.65
CA TYR A 136 -13.86 -7.11 -0.58
C TYR A 136 -14.95 -8.01 -1.18
N ASP A 137 -15.04 -9.26 -0.71
CA ASP A 137 -16.10 -10.20 -1.09
C ASP A 137 -17.17 -10.25 0.02
N PRO A 138 -18.37 -9.67 -0.20
CA PRO A 138 -19.41 -9.61 0.83
C PRO A 138 -20.00 -10.97 1.23
N ARG A 139 -19.73 -12.05 0.46
CA ARG A 139 -20.22 -13.41 0.76
C ARG A 139 -19.34 -14.11 1.78
N THR A 140 -18.02 -14.00 1.62
CA THR A 140 -17.00 -14.61 2.49
C THR A 140 -16.56 -13.67 3.61
N ARG A 141 -16.76 -12.36 3.43
CA ARG A 141 -16.25 -11.26 4.28
C ARG A 141 -14.73 -11.18 4.31
N LEU A 142 -14.10 -11.58 3.22
CA LEU A 142 -12.66 -11.46 3.02
C LEU A 142 -12.35 -10.20 2.23
N TYR A 143 -11.34 -9.48 2.70
CA TYR A 143 -10.56 -8.55 1.90
C TYR A 143 -9.53 -9.37 1.13
N HIS A 144 -9.41 -9.12 -0.17
CA HIS A 144 -8.46 -9.76 -1.06
C HIS A 144 -7.44 -8.75 -1.55
N LEU A 145 -6.17 -9.15 -1.56
CA LEU A 145 -5.04 -8.38 -2.07
C LEU A 145 -4.27 -9.26 -3.07
N TRP A 146 -4.45 -8.97 -4.37
CA TRP A 146 -3.56 -9.46 -5.42
C TRP A 146 -2.44 -8.44 -5.66
N TYR A 147 -1.27 -8.90 -6.09
CA TYR A 147 -0.10 -8.06 -6.28
C TYR A 147 0.83 -8.59 -7.38
N GLN A 148 1.52 -7.70 -8.12
CA GLN A 148 2.60 -8.11 -9.02
C GLN A 148 3.71 -8.77 -8.19
N TRP A 149 4.14 -9.96 -8.62
CA TRP A 149 5.14 -10.77 -7.94
C TRP A 149 6.12 -11.39 -8.95
N ASN A 150 7.38 -11.58 -8.52
CA ASN A 150 8.33 -12.50 -9.14
C ASN A 150 8.90 -13.41 -8.04
N PRO A 151 8.53 -14.70 -7.99
CA PRO A 151 9.08 -15.64 -7.01
C PRO A 151 10.53 -16.06 -7.31
N ASN A 152 11.01 -15.88 -8.55
CA ASN A 152 12.27 -16.46 -9.02
C ASN A 152 13.50 -15.55 -8.82
N ALA A 153 13.28 -14.25 -8.60
CA ALA A 153 14.33 -13.28 -8.27
C ALA A 153 13.76 -12.15 -7.42
N SER A 154 14.62 -11.40 -6.74
CA SER A 154 14.21 -10.16 -6.05
C SER A 154 14.30 -8.93 -6.96
N THR A 155 14.34 -9.14 -8.28
CA THR A 155 14.33 -8.10 -9.32
C THR A 155 13.05 -8.20 -10.16
N TRP A 156 12.68 -7.11 -10.83
CA TRP A 156 11.53 -7.09 -11.72
C TRP A 156 11.76 -8.00 -12.95
N GLY A 157 10.74 -8.79 -13.32
CA GLY A 157 10.75 -9.64 -14.51
C GLY A 157 9.83 -10.86 -14.36
N SER A 158 9.39 -11.45 -15.48
CA SER A 158 8.50 -12.63 -15.52
C SER A 158 7.27 -12.52 -14.60
N ILE A 159 6.68 -11.32 -14.54
CA ILE A 159 5.70 -10.97 -13.51
C ILE A 159 4.46 -11.86 -13.57
N CYS A 160 4.07 -12.34 -12.39
CA CYS A 160 2.85 -13.10 -12.12
C CYS A 160 2.01 -12.36 -11.06
N TRP A 161 0.77 -12.79 -10.81
CA TRP A 161 0.00 -12.30 -9.67
C TRP A 161 0.15 -13.23 -8.46
N GLY A 162 0.63 -12.68 -7.34
CA GLY A 162 0.45 -13.27 -6.03
C GLY A 162 -0.95 -12.95 -5.45
N HIS A 163 -1.35 -13.64 -4.39
CA HIS A 163 -2.64 -13.43 -3.72
C HIS A 163 -2.52 -13.63 -2.21
N ALA A 164 -3.12 -12.71 -1.45
CA ALA A 164 -3.39 -12.87 -0.02
C ALA A 164 -4.83 -12.47 0.31
N TYR A 165 -5.34 -12.98 1.44
CA TYR A 165 -6.67 -12.63 1.95
C TYR A 165 -6.67 -12.43 3.47
N SER A 166 -7.59 -11.59 3.95
CA SER A 166 -7.71 -11.17 5.35
C SER A 166 -9.16 -10.90 5.74
N TYR A 167 -9.49 -11.01 7.03
CA TYR A 167 -10.78 -10.54 7.58
C TYR A 167 -10.71 -9.10 8.13
N ASP A 168 -9.53 -8.48 8.17
CA ASP A 168 -9.28 -7.22 8.88
C ASP A 168 -8.25 -6.31 8.19
N MET A 169 -7.86 -6.58 6.94
CA MET A 169 -6.86 -5.83 6.16
C MET A 169 -5.43 -5.78 6.75
N ILE A 170 -5.17 -6.45 7.88
CA ILE A 170 -3.90 -6.38 8.63
C ILE A 170 -3.27 -7.77 8.80
N HIS A 171 -4.05 -8.76 9.20
CA HIS A 171 -3.61 -10.14 9.38
C HIS A 171 -4.00 -10.96 8.14
N TRP A 172 -3.00 -11.31 7.35
CA TRP A 172 -3.11 -11.93 6.03
C TRP A 172 -2.66 -13.39 6.04
N THR A 173 -3.43 -14.23 5.35
CA THR A 173 -2.96 -15.52 4.84
C THR A 173 -2.49 -15.30 3.40
N SER A 174 -1.26 -15.70 3.08
CA SER A 174 -0.72 -15.60 1.71
C SER A 174 -0.80 -16.93 0.97
N ARG A 175 -1.08 -16.89 -0.33
CA ARG A 175 -0.76 -18.03 -1.21
C ARG A 175 0.78 -18.15 -1.30
N PRO A 176 1.33 -19.37 -1.24
CA PRO A 176 2.77 -19.61 -1.38
C PRO A 176 3.23 -19.79 -2.84
N TYR A 177 2.28 -19.74 -3.79
CA TYR A 177 2.46 -19.88 -5.23
C TYR A 177 1.67 -18.76 -5.95
N PRO A 178 2.04 -18.38 -7.19
CA PRO A 178 1.26 -17.42 -7.97
C PRO A 178 -0.11 -17.99 -8.38
N VAL A 179 -1.11 -17.12 -8.53
CA VAL A 179 -2.47 -17.53 -8.94
C VAL A 179 -2.76 -17.24 -10.42
N ILE A 180 -2.03 -16.30 -11.05
CA ILE A 180 -2.05 -16.07 -12.50
C ILE A 180 -0.60 -15.96 -12.97
N GLU A 181 -0.20 -16.80 -13.93
CA GLU A 181 1.18 -16.90 -14.44
C GLU A 181 1.28 -16.62 -15.95
N PRO A 182 2.40 -16.04 -16.42
CA PRO A 182 2.70 -15.81 -17.84
C PRO A 182 2.53 -17.01 -18.75
N GLY A 183 1.96 -16.76 -19.94
CA GLY A 183 1.90 -17.71 -21.06
C GLY A 183 0.59 -18.49 -21.19
N SER A 184 -0.40 -18.20 -20.33
CA SER A 184 -1.72 -18.85 -20.35
C SER A 184 -2.80 -18.04 -21.07
N ASN A 185 -2.65 -16.71 -21.15
CA ASN A 185 -3.66 -15.77 -21.64
C ASN A 185 -3.05 -14.64 -22.50
N HIS A 186 -2.18 -14.99 -23.46
CA HIS A 186 -1.41 -14.04 -24.28
C HIS A 186 -0.42 -13.15 -23.50
N ASP A 187 -0.13 -13.51 -22.25
CA ASP A 187 0.69 -12.83 -21.25
C ASP A 187 2.11 -13.40 -21.16
N SER A 188 2.71 -13.80 -22.29
CA SER A 188 3.96 -14.58 -22.34
C SER A 188 5.20 -13.91 -21.73
N GLU A 189 5.19 -12.60 -21.54
CA GLU A 189 6.29 -11.82 -20.94
C GLU A 189 5.92 -11.25 -19.56
N GLY A 190 4.64 -11.28 -19.16
CA GLY A 190 4.18 -10.75 -17.88
C GLY A 190 2.66 -10.58 -17.74
N VAL A 191 2.19 -10.74 -16.51
CA VAL A 191 0.82 -10.50 -16.02
C VAL A 191 0.84 -9.17 -15.25
N PHE A 192 0.60 -8.05 -15.94
CA PHE A 192 0.68 -6.70 -15.36
C PHE A 192 -0.58 -6.35 -14.55
N THR A 193 -0.67 -5.10 -14.07
CA THR A 193 -1.74 -4.63 -13.18
C THR A 193 -3.12 -4.63 -13.85
N GLY A 194 -4.16 -4.58 -13.01
CA GLY A 194 -5.57 -4.68 -13.41
C GLY A 194 -6.50 -4.52 -12.22
N CYS A 195 -7.66 -5.17 -12.27
CA CYS A 195 -8.63 -5.22 -11.19
C CYS A 195 -9.39 -6.56 -11.12
N VAL A 196 -10.00 -6.86 -9.97
CA VAL A 196 -10.88 -8.02 -9.76
C VAL A 196 -12.29 -7.57 -9.38
N LEU A 197 -13.30 -8.17 -10.01
CA LEU A 197 -14.72 -7.95 -9.74
C LEU A 197 -15.36 -9.23 -9.19
N HIS A 198 -16.12 -9.12 -8.09
CA HIS A 198 -16.79 -10.25 -7.42
C HIS A 198 -18.11 -10.66 -8.11
N ARG A 199 -18.01 -10.94 -9.42
CA ARG A 199 -19.12 -11.40 -10.28
C ARG A 199 -18.60 -12.21 -11.47
N SER A 200 -19.49 -13.01 -12.05
CA SER A 200 -19.33 -13.60 -13.40
C SER A 200 -19.22 -12.51 -14.49
N PRO A 201 -18.54 -12.77 -15.62
CA PRO A 201 -18.45 -11.79 -16.72
C PRO A 201 -19.74 -11.61 -17.51
N LEU A 202 -20.73 -12.51 -17.36
CA LEU A 202 -22.01 -12.48 -18.09
C LEU A 202 -23.21 -12.33 -17.16
N GLY A 203 -24.30 -11.76 -17.68
CA GLY A 203 -25.56 -11.51 -16.94
C GLY A 203 -25.56 -10.17 -16.18
N THR A 204 -26.69 -9.76 -15.63
CA THR A 204 -26.75 -8.49 -14.86
C THR A 204 -25.90 -8.57 -13.59
N ALA A 205 -25.45 -7.44 -13.04
CA ALA A 205 -24.60 -7.42 -11.85
C ALA A 205 -25.16 -8.23 -10.67
N ALA A 206 -26.47 -8.22 -10.45
CA ALA A 206 -27.13 -8.98 -9.39
C ALA A 206 -27.14 -10.50 -9.64
N GLU A 207 -27.41 -10.93 -10.88
CA GLU A 207 -27.35 -12.35 -11.28
C GLU A 207 -25.90 -12.87 -11.24
N ALA A 208 -24.98 -12.07 -11.76
CA ALA A 208 -23.57 -12.38 -11.89
C ALA A 208 -22.85 -12.46 -10.54
N ALA A 209 -23.18 -11.59 -9.58
CA ALA A 209 -22.71 -11.71 -8.20
C ALA A 209 -23.29 -12.95 -7.49
N GLY A 210 -24.54 -13.31 -7.81
CA GLY A 210 -25.20 -14.52 -7.32
C GLY A 210 -24.53 -15.84 -7.73
N THR A 211 -23.72 -15.85 -8.79
CA THR A 211 -22.90 -17.02 -9.18
C THR A 211 -21.78 -17.31 -8.19
N GLY A 212 -21.28 -16.27 -7.50
CA GLY A 212 -20.13 -16.36 -6.63
C GLY A 212 -18.77 -16.49 -7.33
N GLU A 213 -18.71 -16.26 -8.64
CA GLU A 213 -17.49 -16.20 -9.45
C GLU A 213 -16.75 -14.86 -9.24
N MET A 214 -15.44 -14.87 -9.48
CA MET A 214 -14.62 -13.65 -9.56
C MET A 214 -14.09 -13.49 -10.98
N THR A 215 -14.08 -12.27 -11.50
CA THR A 215 -13.50 -11.95 -12.82
C THR A 215 -12.31 -11.00 -12.64
N ALA A 216 -11.14 -11.41 -13.11
CA ALA A 216 -9.94 -10.57 -13.21
C ALA A 216 -9.86 -10.00 -14.63
N ILE A 217 -9.59 -8.70 -14.71
CA ILE A 217 -9.30 -7.99 -15.96
C ILE A 217 -7.94 -7.33 -15.77
N TYR A 218 -6.97 -7.65 -16.62
CA TYR A 218 -5.58 -7.24 -16.44
C TYR A 218 -4.86 -6.99 -17.76
N THR A 219 -3.70 -6.31 -17.67
CA THR A 219 -2.82 -6.14 -18.81
C THR A 219 -1.99 -7.41 -19.04
N ALA A 220 -2.27 -8.14 -20.12
CA ALA A 220 -1.40 -9.21 -20.61
C ALA A 220 -0.27 -8.63 -21.45
N VAL A 221 0.98 -8.99 -21.13
CA VAL A 221 2.16 -8.50 -21.86
C VAL A 221 2.77 -9.61 -22.71
N SER A 222 2.93 -9.33 -24.01
CA SER A 222 3.50 -10.27 -24.98
C SER A 222 4.84 -9.81 -25.60
N LYS A 223 5.33 -8.62 -25.26
CA LYS A 223 6.61 -8.08 -25.76
C LYS A 223 7.24 -7.13 -24.73
N LEU A 224 8.56 -7.26 -24.53
CA LEU A 224 9.37 -6.36 -23.71
C LEU A 224 10.60 -5.86 -24.50
N PRO A 225 11.24 -4.73 -24.09
CA PRO A 225 10.83 -3.82 -23.02
C PRO A 225 9.65 -2.91 -23.43
N ILE A 226 8.89 -2.48 -22.42
CA ILE A 226 7.93 -1.37 -22.50
C ILE A 226 8.47 -0.25 -21.62
N HIS A 227 8.57 0.98 -22.13
CA HIS A 227 9.01 2.14 -21.37
C HIS A 227 8.62 3.44 -22.08
N HIS A 228 8.24 4.48 -21.34
CA HIS A 228 7.70 5.73 -21.89
C HIS A 228 8.69 6.57 -22.74
N THR A 229 9.95 6.14 -22.86
CA THR A 229 10.99 6.75 -23.71
C THR A 229 11.30 5.96 -24.97
N LEU A 230 10.67 4.80 -25.17
CA LEU A 230 10.86 3.93 -26.32
C LEU A 230 9.67 4.02 -27.29
N PRO A 231 9.85 3.64 -28.57
CA PRO A 231 8.71 3.49 -29.49
C PRO A 231 7.75 2.42 -28.99
N TYR A 232 6.45 2.71 -29.00
CA TYR A 232 5.43 1.74 -28.61
C TYR A 232 5.36 0.57 -29.59
N ASN A 233 5.27 -0.66 -29.04
CA ASN A 233 5.23 -1.89 -29.82
C ASN A 233 3.79 -2.40 -29.86
N PHE A 234 3.00 -2.09 -30.90
CA PHE A 234 1.58 -2.49 -30.94
C PHE A 234 1.36 -3.98 -30.63
N GLY A 235 0.36 -4.26 -29.79
CA GLY A 235 0.11 -5.57 -29.20
C GLY A 235 1.17 -6.03 -28.19
N SER A 236 1.99 -5.15 -27.61
CA SER A 236 2.81 -5.47 -26.43
C SER A 236 1.94 -5.58 -25.18
N GLU A 237 1.05 -4.61 -24.97
CA GLU A 237 0.08 -4.53 -23.86
C GLU A 237 -1.32 -4.82 -24.43
N LYS A 238 -2.06 -5.76 -23.82
CA LYS A 238 -3.43 -6.14 -24.17
C LYS A 238 -4.31 -6.16 -22.93
N VAL A 239 -5.61 -5.93 -23.05
CA VAL A 239 -6.56 -6.26 -21.97
C VAL A 239 -7.11 -7.66 -22.20
N VAL A 240 -7.01 -8.50 -21.18
CA VAL A 240 -7.52 -9.88 -21.18
C VAL A 240 -8.41 -10.13 -19.97
N LEU A 241 -9.18 -11.23 -20.02
CA LEU A 241 -10.12 -11.62 -18.98
C LEU A 241 -9.84 -13.05 -18.49
N SER A 242 -9.92 -13.26 -17.17
CA SER A 242 -9.83 -14.55 -16.49
C SER A 242 -10.90 -14.67 -15.40
N THR A 243 -11.37 -15.89 -15.09
CA THR A 243 -12.36 -16.12 -14.01
C THR A 243 -11.95 -17.18 -13.00
N SER A 244 -12.18 -16.94 -11.72
CA SER A 244 -12.05 -17.90 -10.62
C SER A 244 -13.43 -18.30 -10.08
N LYS A 245 -13.54 -19.53 -9.54
CA LYS A 245 -14.74 -20.04 -8.85
C LYS A 245 -14.45 -20.57 -7.43
N ASP A 246 -13.24 -20.33 -6.94
CA ASP A 246 -12.64 -20.94 -5.74
C ASP A 246 -12.01 -19.90 -4.79
N GLY A 247 -12.43 -18.63 -4.89
CA GLY A 247 -11.93 -17.55 -4.03
C GLY A 247 -10.63 -16.90 -4.52
N GLY A 248 -10.32 -17.03 -5.81
CA GLY A 248 -9.11 -16.52 -6.43
C GLY A 248 -7.91 -17.47 -6.42
N GLU A 249 -8.12 -18.75 -6.09
CA GLU A 249 -7.06 -19.77 -6.01
C GLU A 249 -6.61 -20.25 -7.39
N THR A 250 -7.57 -20.53 -8.29
CA THR A 250 -7.28 -20.87 -9.68
C THR A 250 -8.10 -20.01 -10.63
N TRP A 251 -7.50 -19.71 -11.79
CA TRP A 251 -8.06 -18.79 -12.79
C TRP A 251 -8.12 -19.47 -14.16
N VAL A 252 -9.29 -19.39 -14.79
CA VAL A 252 -9.54 -19.87 -16.16
C VAL A 252 -9.47 -18.69 -17.12
N PRO A 253 -8.55 -18.68 -18.11
CA PRO A 253 -8.44 -17.60 -19.09
C PRO A 253 -9.58 -17.65 -20.11
N HIS A 254 -10.07 -16.48 -20.52
CA HIS A 254 -11.09 -16.30 -21.58
C HIS A 254 -10.55 -15.61 -22.84
N GLY A 255 -9.30 -15.14 -22.82
CA GLY A 255 -8.65 -14.49 -23.95
C GLY A 255 -8.72 -12.96 -23.96
N ILE A 256 -8.50 -12.41 -25.14
CA ILE A 256 -8.32 -10.97 -25.39
C ILE A 256 -9.67 -10.25 -25.46
N VAL A 257 -9.78 -9.19 -24.67
CA VAL A 257 -10.88 -8.20 -24.70
C VAL A 257 -10.51 -7.04 -25.62
N LEU A 258 -9.26 -6.56 -25.55
CA LEU A 258 -8.69 -5.53 -26.43
C LEU A 258 -7.24 -5.87 -26.76
N ASP A 259 -6.91 -5.97 -28.05
CA ASP A 259 -5.57 -6.37 -28.54
C ASP A 259 -4.52 -5.23 -28.46
N GLY A 260 -4.94 -4.04 -28.02
CA GLY A 260 -4.07 -2.87 -27.85
C GLY A 260 -4.84 -1.54 -27.75
N PRO A 261 -4.13 -0.40 -27.76
CA PRO A 261 -4.70 0.94 -27.80
C PRO A 261 -5.48 1.20 -29.11
N PRO A 262 -6.29 2.28 -29.17
CA PRO A 262 -6.96 2.67 -30.41
C PRO A 262 -5.92 3.03 -31.49
N GLU A 263 -5.94 2.33 -32.63
CA GLU A 263 -4.90 2.40 -33.70
C GLU A 263 -4.63 3.81 -34.28
N HIS A 264 -5.54 4.77 -34.06
CA HIS A 264 -5.41 6.15 -34.52
C HIS A 264 -4.62 7.06 -33.56
N LEU A 265 -4.11 6.53 -32.44
CA LEU A 265 -3.37 7.27 -31.41
C LEU A 265 -1.91 6.78 -31.33
N ASP A 266 -0.95 7.70 -31.46
CA ASP A 266 0.49 7.43 -31.29
C ASP A 266 0.83 7.43 -29.79
N VAL A 267 0.50 6.32 -29.11
CA VAL A 267 0.73 6.15 -27.66
C VAL A 267 2.20 5.81 -27.35
N ILE A 268 2.59 5.92 -26.08
CA ILE A 268 3.87 5.41 -25.55
C ILE A 268 3.73 4.25 -24.55
N SER A 269 2.49 3.99 -24.14
CA SER A 269 2.09 3.13 -23.01
C SER A 269 0.57 3.04 -22.97
N TRP A 270 0.03 1.88 -22.59
CA TRP A 270 -1.41 1.64 -22.48
C TRP A 270 -1.67 0.41 -21.58
N ARG A 271 -1.85 0.62 -20.27
CA ARG A 271 -1.94 -0.47 -19.28
C ARG A 271 -2.79 -0.16 -18.04
N ASP A 272 -2.90 -1.17 -17.18
CA ASP A 272 -3.47 -1.11 -15.83
C ASP A 272 -4.99 -0.79 -15.81
N PRO A 273 -5.84 -1.63 -16.43
CA PRO A 273 -7.28 -1.43 -16.48
C PRO A 273 -7.91 -1.47 -15.07
N TYR A 274 -8.49 -0.35 -14.65
CA TYR A 274 -9.36 -0.27 -13.47
C TYR A 274 -10.82 -0.11 -13.88
N ILE A 275 -11.72 -0.88 -13.24
CA ILE A 275 -13.13 -0.96 -13.63
C ILE A 275 -14.05 -0.64 -12.45
N ALA A 276 -14.94 0.34 -12.65
CA ALA A 276 -15.97 0.74 -11.70
C ALA A 276 -17.15 1.46 -12.39
N PRO A 277 -18.32 1.59 -11.72
CA PRO A 277 -19.35 2.55 -12.13
C PRO A 277 -18.87 3.99 -11.93
N TRP A 278 -19.39 4.95 -12.70
CA TRP A 278 -19.07 6.37 -12.50
C TRP A 278 -20.24 7.30 -12.85
N PRO A 279 -20.97 7.84 -11.85
CA PRO A 279 -22.16 8.68 -12.08
C PRO A 279 -21.90 9.91 -12.96
N VAL A 280 -20.71 10.51 -12.86
CA VAL A 280 -20.35 11.70 -13.63
C VAL A 280 -20.05 11.37 -15.10
N LEU A 281 -19.53 10.18 -15.41
CA LEU A 281 -19.36 9.73 -16.80
C LEU A 281 -20.68 9.19 -17.40
N ASP A 282 -21.58 8.63 -16.56
CA ASP A 282 -22.97 8.33 -16.95
C ASP A 282 -23.71 9.62 -17.37
N ALA A 283 -23.67 10.66 -16.54
CA ALA A 283 -24.26 11.96 -16.85
C ALA A 283 -23.66 12.59 -18.13
N ALA A 284 -22.33 12.55 -18.28
CA ALA A 284 -21.66 13.08 -19.47
C ALA A 284 -22.02 12.34 -20.77
N LEU A 285 -22.38 11.06 -20.69
CA LEU A 285 -22.82 10.23 -21.81
C LEU A 285 -24.35 10.19 -21.98
N GLY A 286 -25.11 10.92 -21.17
CA GLY A 286 -26.57 11.00 -21.25
C GLY A 286 -27.31 9.74 -20.79
N ARG A 287 -26.68 8.95 -19.90
CA ARG A 287 -27.32 7.79 -19.25
C ARG A 287 -28.25 8.24 -18.12
N THR A 288 -28.98 7.27 -17.57
CA THR A 288 -29.92 7.46 -16.45
C THR A 288 -29.75 6.35 -15.44
N ASP A 289 -30.17 6.56 -14.19
CA ASP A 289 -30.05 5.61 -13.08
C ASP A 289 -30.68 4.22 -13.35
N GLN A 290 -31.54 4.11 -14.37
CA GLN A 290 -32.14 2.84 -14.82
C GLN A 290 -31.23 2.02 -15.74
N GLN A 291 -30.12 2.60 -16.21
CA GLN A 291 -29.09 1.99 -17.05
C GLN A 291 -27.70 2.50 -16.59
N PRO A 292 -27.27 2.17 -15.35
CA PRO A 292 -25.98 2.60 -14.82
C PRO A 292 -24.83 2.02 -15.64
N GLY A 293 -23.85 2.85 -15.95
CA GLY A 293 -22.70 2.49 -16.75
C GLY A 293 -21.65 1.72 -15.95
N LEU A 294 -20.94 0.83 -16.65
CA LEU A 294 -19.67 0.30 -16.19
C LEU A 294 -18.57 0.87 -17.09
N TYR A 295 -17.47 1.31 -16.49
CA TYR A 295 -16.38 1.99 -17.17
C TYR A 295 -15.04 1.35 -16.86
N ALA A 296 -14.13 1.38 -17.83
CA ALA A 296 -12.72 1.12 -17.61
C ALA A 296 -11.91 2.39 -17.89
N LEU A 297 -10.94 2.65 -17.01
CA LEU A 297 -9.85 3.58 -17.27
C LEU A 297 -8.56 2.78 -17.44
N ILE A 298 -7.82 3.08 -18.50
CA ILE A 298 -6.49 2.51 -18.80
C ILE A 298 -5.50 3.67 -18.80
N ALA A 299 -4.42 3.53 -18.04
CA ALA A 299 -3.39 4.55 -17.89
C ALA A 299 -2.42 4.54 -19.09
N GLY A 300 -1.85 5.70 -19.41
CA GLY A 300 -0.79 5.79 -20.41
C GLY A 300 -0.42 7.21 -20.82
N GLY A 301 0.01 7.37 -22.07
CA GLY A 301 0.38 8.66 -22.62
C GLY A 301 0.38 8.72 -24.13
N ILE A 302 0.14 9.92 -24.67
CA ILE A 302 0.30 10.26 -26.08
C ILE A 302 1.69 10.84 -26.30
N LYS A 303 2.40 10.24 -27.24
CA LYS A 303 3.78 10.54 -27.60
C LYS A 303 4.00 12.02 -27.87
N ASP A 304 5.07 12.51 -27.27
CA ASP A 304 5.51 13.90 -27.27
C ASP A 304 4.47 14.97 -26.90
N THR A 305 3.27 14.57 -26.43
CA THR A 305 2.10 15.43 -26.24
C THR A 305 1.71 15.54 -24.75
N THR A 306 1.13 14.48 -24.17
CA THR A 306 0.61 14.48 -22.80
C THR A 306 0.56 13.06 -22.21
N PRO A 307 0.81 12.86 -20.91
CA PRO A 307 0.24 11.70 -20.21
C PRO A 307 -1.29 11.78 -20.22
N THR A 308 -2.00 10.65 -20.15
CA THR A 308 -3.47 10.63 -20.25
C THR A 308 -4.09 9.35 -19.68
N ILE A 309 -5.42 9.26 -19.76
CA ILE A 309 -6.19 8.06 -19.52
C ILE A 309 -7.12 7.80 -20.69
N PHE A 310 -7.13 6.56 -21.16
CA PHE A 310 -8.03 6.06 -22.19
C PHE A 310 -9.28 5.49 -21.51
N ALA A 311 -10.44 6.13 -21.72
CA ALA A 311 -11.70 5.69 -21.16
C ALA A 311 -12.48 4.78 -22.12
N TYR A 312 -13.09 3.74 -21.55
CA TYR A 312 -13.98 2.82 -22.25
C TYR A 312 -15.27 2.65 -21.45
N SER A 313 -16.39 2.52 -22.14
CA SER A 313 -17.61 1.94 -21.55
C SER A 313 -17.58 0.44 -21.78
N ILE A 314 -18.00 -0.31 -20.77
CA ILE A 314 -18.23 -1.75 -20.82
C ILE A 314 -19.75 -1.99 -20.86
N ASP A 315 -20.20 -3.08 -21.48
CA ASP A 315 -21.56 -3.58 -21.27
C ASP A 315 -21.68 -4.19 -19.85
N PRO A 316 -22.56 -3.69 -18.97
CA PRO A 316 -22.70 -4.21 -17.60
C PRO A 316 -23.24 -5.66 -17.55
N THR A 317 -23.66 -6.23 -18.68
CA THR A 317 -24.13 -7.61 -18.85
C THR A 317 -23.17 -8.53 -19.62
N ASP A 318 -22.13 -7.99 -20.25
CA ASP A 318 -21.03 -8.75 -20.86
C ASP A 318 -19.71 -7.98 -20.73
N LEU A 319 -18.87 -8.39 -19.77
CA LEU A 319 -17.59 -7.73 -19.47
C LEU A 319 -16.53 -7.85 -20.58
N SER A 320 -16.80 -8.57 -21.67
CA SER A 320 -15.96 -8.59 -22.87
C SER A 320 -16.28 -7.46 -23.87
N GLN A 321 -17.43 -6.79 -23.77
CA GLN A 321 -17.88 -5.82 -24.77
C GLN A 321 -17.49 -4.38 -24.38
N TRP A 322 -16.41 -3.87 -24.98
CA TRP A 322 -15.81 -2.57 -24.65
C TRP A 322 -15.93 -1.59 -25.82
N THR A 323 -16.34 -0.36 -25.53
CA THR A 323 -16.42 0.76 -26.50
C THR A 323 -15.55 1.92 -26.01
N PHE A 324 -14.59 2.34 -26.82
CA PHE A 324 -13.74 3.51 -26.51
C PHE A 324 -14.59 4.80 -26.46
N VAL A 325 -14.41 5.59 -25.40
CA VAL A 325 -15.13 6.85 -25.13
C VAL A 325 -14.28 8.07 -25.48
N GLY A 326 -12.97 8.01 -25.26
CA GLY A 326 -12.03 9.09 -25.51
C GLY A 326 -10.87 9.14 -24.52
N MET A 327 -10.02 10.16 -24.66
CA MET A 327 -8.96 10.48 -23.71
C MET A 327 -9.47 11.47 -22.67
N LEU A 328 -9.38 11.15 -21.37
CA LEU A 328 -9.99 11.97 -20.33
C LEU A 328 -9.17 13.19 -19.90
N ALA A 329 -7.87 13.22 -20.21
CA ALA A 329 -6.99 14.31 -19.82
C ALA A 329 -6.04 14.72 -20.96
N ASP A 330 -5.83 16.03 -21.10
CA ASP A 330 -4.71 16.62 -21.83
C ASP A 330 -4.15 17.73 -20.95
N VAL A 331 -3.00 17.46 -20.32
CA VAL A 331 -2.33 18.36 -19.36
C VAL A 331 -1.02 18.91 -19.91
N GLY A 332 -0.45 18.24 -20.91
CA GLY A 332 0.91 18.46 -21.40
C GLY A 332 1.98 17.76 -20.57
N ARG A 333 3.05 17.29 -21.23
CA ARG A 333 4.18 16.62 -20.56
C ARG A 333 4.84 17.51 -19.50
N ASN A 334 5.08 16.93 -18.33
CA ASN A 334 5.66 17.56 -17.15
C ASN A 334 4.98 18.87 -16.71
N HIS A 335 3.66 18.95 -16.93
CA HIS A 335 2.84 20.01 -16.36
C HIS A 335 2.95 20.01 -14.83
N LYS A 336 3.33 21.15 -14.24
CA LYS A 336 3.44 21.30 -12.78
C LYS A 336 2.17 21.93 -12.23
N ALA A 337 1.27 21.09 -11.71
CA ALA A 337 -0.10 21.45 -11.35
C ALA A 337 -0.17 22.40 -10.14
N ALA A 338 -1.06 23.40 -10.22
CA ALA A 338 -1.31 24.34 -9.13
C ALA A 338 -2.14 23.70 -7.99
N PRO A 339 -1.97 24.12 -6.72
CA PRO A 339 -1.08 25.20 -6.27
C PRO A 339 0.35 24.74 -5.93
N TYR A 340 0.58 23.45 -5.71
CA TYR A 340 1.82 22.93 -5.10
C TYR A 340 2.96 22.60 -6.08
N GLY A 341 2.70 22.67 -7.40
CA GLY A 341 3.71 22.40 -8.43
C GLY A 341 3.94 20.91 -8.70
N VAL A 342 2.96 20.05 -8.42
CA VAL A 342 3.03 18.59 -8.64
C VAL A 342 3.29 18.31 -10.12
N ASP A 343 4.44 17.72 -10.45
CA ASP A 343 4.83 17.35 -11.81
C ASP A 343 4.00 16.14 -12.26
N LEU A 344 3.14 16.33 -13.25
CA LEU A 344 2.27 15.28 -13.78
C LEU A 344 3.00 14.28 -14.72
N GLY A 345 4.32 14.34 -14.82
CA GLY A 345 5.13 13.33 -15.50
C GLY A 345 5.03 13.34 -17.03
N LYS A 346 5.56 12.28 -17.64
CA LYS A 346 5.53 12.02 -19.09
C LYS A 346 4.58 10.89 -19.46
N ASN A 347 4.31 9.99 -18.52
CA ASN A 347 3.34 8.90 -18.62
C ASN A 347 2.61 8.74 -17.27
N TRP A 348 1.39 8.19 -17.31
CA TRP A 348 0.65 7.73 -16.13
C TRP A 348 0.50 6.21 -16.12
N GLU A 349 0.38 5.66 -14.92
CA GLU A 349 0.26 4.23 -14.60
C GLU A 349 -0.79 4.04 -13.50
N VAL A 350 -1.30 2.81 -13.36
CA VAL A 350 -2.22 2.37 -12.30
C VAL A 350 -3.29 3.43 -11.98
N ALA A 351 -4.09 3.77 -12.98
CA ALA A 351 -5.13 4.79 -12.86
C ALA A 351 -6.35 4.21 -12.12
N ASN A 352 -6.99 5.02 -11.29
CA ASN A 352 -8.17 4.66 -10.50
C ASN A 352 -9.14 5.84 -10.49
N PHE A 353 -10.46 5.59 -10.44
CA PHE A 353 -11.47 6.65 -10.38
C PHE A 353 -12.58 6.29 -9.40
N PHE A 354 -13.12 7.29 -8.72
CA PHE A 354 -14.27 7.12 -7.84
C PHE A 354 -14.89 8.45 -7.41
N THR A 355 -16.16 8.37 -7.02
CA THR A 355 -16.83 9.39 -6.23
C THR A 355 -16.49 9.21 -4.74
N ILE A 356 -16.30 10.30 -3.99
CA ILE A 356 -16.51 10.32 -2.53
C ILE A 356 -17.69 11.24 -2.24
N CYS A 357 -18.67 10.73 -1.50
CA CYS A 357 -19.79 11.51 -0.99
C CYS A 357 -19.39 12.24 0.31
N ASP A 358 -19.77 13.50 0.45
CA ASP A 358 -19.77 14.17 1.76
C ASP A 358 -20.82 13.51 2.68
N THR A 359 -20.47 13.28 3.95
CA THR A 359 -21.38 12.73 4.96
C THR A 359 -22.16 13.82 5.69
N ALA A 360 -21.77 15.09 5.55
CA ALA A 360 -22.44 16.26 6.13
C ALA A 360 -23.41 16.98 5.16
N GLY A 361 -23.42 16.62 3.87
CA GLY A 361 -24.21 17.31 2.85
C GLY A 361 -24.23 16.60 1.49
N PRO A 362 -24.99 17.12 0.50
CA PRO A 362 -25.14 16.50 -0.82
C PRO A 362 -23.92 16.71 -1.75
N ALA A 363 -22.76 17.04 -1.22
CA ALA A 363 -21.57 17.40 -2.00
C ALA A 363 -20.72 16.16 -2.30
N SER A 364 -20.97 15.49 -3.42
CA SER A 364 -19.98 14.57 -3.98
C SER A 364 -18.76 15.33 -4.51
N ALA A 365 -17.62 14.65 -4.60
CA ALA A 365 -16.59 15.03 -5.56
C ALA A 365 -15.99 13.78 -6.20
N GLU A 366 -15.62 13.93 -7.46
CA GLU A 366 -14.92 12.89 -8.21
C GLU A 366 -13.42 13.03 -8.01
N TYR A 367 -12.78 11.90 -7.78
CA TYR A 367 -11.34 11.79 -7.64
C TYR A 367 -10.82 10.80 -8.67
N LEU A 368 -9.72 11.20 -9.28
CA LEU A 368 -8.87 10.38 -10.11
C LEU A 368 -7.55 10.17 -9.38
N LEU A 369 -7.15 8.93 -9.20
CA LEU A 369 -5.83 8.55 -8.69
C LEU A 369 -4.98 8.13 -9.90
N ILE A 370 -3.75 8.63 -9.95
CA ILE A 370 -2.78 8.36 -11.02
C ILE A 370 -1.40 8.19 -10.40
N ASN A 371 -0.61 7.29 -10.96
CA ASN A 371 0.78 7.12 -10.61
C ASN A 371 1.60 7.66 -11.77
N VAL A 372 2.41 8.70 -11.53
CA VAL A 372 3.05 9.48 -12.58
C VAL A 372 4.53 9.12 -12.70
N GLU A 373 5.03 8.86 -13.91
CA GLU A 373 6.44 8.56 -14.17
C GLU A 373 7.10 9.57 -15.11
N GLY A 374 8.44 9.66 -15.05
CA GLY A 374 9.23 10.53 -15.91
C GLY A 374 9.15 12.01 -15.51
N CYS A 375 8.99 12.31 -14.23
CA CYS A 375 8.99 13.66 -13.66
C CYS A 375 10.32 14.42 -13.91
N THR A 376 10.36 15.71 -13.59
CA THR A 376 11.55 16.57 -13.76
C THR A 376 12.14 17.05 -12.44
N GLU A 377 13.46 16.92 -12.34
CA GLU A 377 14.29 17.43 -11.25
C GLU A 377 14.14 18.96 -11.06
N PRO A 378 14.22 19.48 -9.81
CA PRO A 378 14.40 18.73 -8.57
C PRO A 378 13.11 18.01 -8.13
N GLY A 379 13.20 16.71 -7.84
CA GLY A 379 12.08 15.92 -7.32
C GLY A 379 12.21 14.42 -7.63
N PRO A 380 11.36 13.56 -7.04
CA PRO A 380 11.38 12.14 -7.35
C PRO A 380 11.01 11.90 -8.82
N ALA A 381 11.62 10.89 -9.45
CA ALA A 381 11.35 10.56 -10.85
C ALA A 381 9.91 10.07 -11.12
N ARG A 382 9.20 9.67 -10.05
CA ARG A 382 7.82 9.16 -10.04
C ARG A 382 7.09 9.55 -8.76
N ALA A 383 5.77 9.63 -8.78
CA ALA A 383 4.95 9.93 -7.58
C ALA A 383 3.53 9.33 -7.66
N ALA A 384 2.95 9.02 -6.49
CA ALA A 384 1.53 8.68 -6.36
C ALA A 384 0.71 9.98 -6.16
N VAL A 385 -0.28 10.23 -7.02
CA VAL A 385 -0.96 11.54 -7.14
C VAL A 385 -2.49 11.36 -7.15
N TYR A 386 -3.20 12.30 -6.53
CA TYR A 386 -4.65 12.44 -6.70
C TYR A 386 -5.01 13.74 -7.41
N MET A 387 -6.06 13.68 -8.21
CA MET A 387 -6.69 14.79 -8.90
C MET A 387 -8.19 14.81 -8.54
N LYS A 388 -8.60 15.84 -7.81
CA LYS A 388 -10.02 16.16 -7.60
C LYS A 388 -10.51 16.91 -8.82
N THR A 389 -11.55 16.43 -9.52
CA THR A 389 -12.04 17.10 -10.73
C THR A 389 -13.14 18.11 -10.42
N LEU A 390 -13.46 18.98 -11.37
CA LEU A 390 -14.71 19.74 -11.33
C LEU A 390 -15.91 18.78 -11.49
N PRO A 391 -17.10 19.10 -10.94
CA PRO A 391 -18.29 18.25 -11.06
C PRO A 391 -18.82 18.16 -12.50
N ASP A 392 -18.74 19.25 -13.25
CA ASP A 392 -19.19 19.31 -14.65
C ASP A 392 -18.10 18.77 -15.59
N VAL A 393 -18.36 17.63 -16.22
CA VAL A 393 -17.54 17.13 -17.33
C VAL A 393 -17.63 18.10 -18.50
N GLN A 394 -16.48 18.64 -18.91
CA GLN A 394 -16.41 19.52 -20.06
C GLN A 394 -16.26 18.71 -21.35
N ARG A 395 -16.73 19.28 -22.45
CA ARG A 395 -16.46 18.80 -23.80
C ARG A 395 -15.62 19.82 -24.54
N ASP A 396 -14.59 19.37 -25.25
CA ASP A 396 -13.72 20.24 -26.02
C ASP A 396 -14.35 20.71 -27.35
N ALA A 397 -13.59 21.40 -28.18
CA ALA A 397 -14.06 21.92 -29.46
C ALA A 397 -14.46 20.83 -30.49
N ASN A 398 -13.99 19.59 -30.31
CA ASN A 398 -14.37 18.43 -31.11
C ASN A 398 -15.57 17.69 -30.49
N GLY A 399 -15.98 18.06 -29.28
CA GLY A 399 -17.02 17.42 -28.49
C GLY A 399 -16.51 16.29 -27.59
N GLU A 400 -15.19 16.07 -27.51
CA GLU A 400 -14.61 15.00 -26.69
C GLU A 400 -14.67 15.32 -25.20
N ILE A 401 -14.95 14.30 -24.38
CA ILE A 401 -15.04 14.42 -22.92
C ILE A 401 -13.65 14.68 -22.33
N ARG A 402 -13.51 15.72 -21.50
CA ARG A 402 -12.29 16.06 -20.75
C ARG A 402 -12.63 16.34 -19.29
N LEU A 403 -11.84 15.74 -18.39
CA LEU A 403 -11.81 16.08 -16.97
C LEU A 403 -11.02 17.39 -16.80
N GLN A 404 -11.50 18.26 -15.90
CA GLN A 404 -10.79 19.47 -15.51
C GLN A 404 -10.32 19.34 -14.05
N PRO A 405 -9.02 19.48 -13.75
CA PRO A 405 -8.51 19.41 -12.38
C PRO A 405 -9.00 20.64 -11.58
N ALA A 406 -9.73 20.38 -10.50
CA ALA A 406 -10.07 21.38 -9.49
C ALA A 406 -8.96 21.49 -8.42
N HIS A 407 -8.32 20.37 -8.09
CA HIS A 407 -7.16 20.32 -7.19
C HIS A 407 -6.29 19.10 -7.53
N VAL A 408 -4.97 19.23 -7.33
CA VAL A 408 -3.99 18.13 -7.48
C VAL A 408 -3.09 18.12 -6.26
N GLY A 409 -2.89 16.94 -5.67
CA GLY A 409 -2.01 16.72 -4.53
C GLY A 409 -1.38 15.33 -4.56
N LEU A 410 -0.45 15.06 -3.66
CA LEU A 410 0.19 13.74 -3.54
C LEU A 410 -0.65 12.81 -2.66
N LEU A 411 -0.61 11.51 -2.97
CA LEU A 411 -1.10 10.44 -2.08
C LEU A 411 -0.03 10.04 -1.05
N ASP A 412 1.24 10.38 -1.33
CA ASP A 412 2.37 10.15 -0.45
C ASP A 412 3.53 11.11 -0.78
N HIS A 413 4.26 11.58 0.24
CA HIS A 413 5.38 12.51 0.10
C HIS A 413 6.77 11.85 0.04
N GLY A 414 6.85 10.52 -0.04
CA GLY A 414 8.10 9.75 -0.12
C GLY A 414 8.11 8.75 -1.28
N CYS A 415 8.43 7.48 -0.99
CA CYS A 415 8.74 6.44 -1.99
C CYS A 415 7.59 5.41 -2.20
N LEU A 416 6.34 5.83 -1.95
CA LEU A 416 5.15 5.05 -2.33
C LEU A 416 4.74 5.35 -3.78
N TYR A 417 4.42 4.30 -4.52
CA TYR A 417 4.00 4.33 -5.92
C TYR A 417 2.92 3.26 -6.19
N ALA A 418 2.42 3.17 -7.43
CA ALA A 418 1.40 2.21 -7.86
C ALA A 418 0.17 2.15 -6.92
N ALA A 419 -0.27 3.29 -6.39
CA ALA A 419 -1.41 3.39 -5.49
C ALA A 419 -2.70 2.93 -6.18
N SER A 420 -3.37 1.93 -5.60
CA SER A 420 -4.61 1.31 -6.10
C SER A 420 -5.63 1.21 -4.98
N SER A 421 -6.93 1.29 -5.32
CA SER A 421 -7.99 1.56 -4.36
C SER A 421 -9.28 0.81 -4.66
N PHE A 422 -10.12 0.61 -3.64
CA PHE A 422 -11.42 -0.04 -3.79
C PHE A 422 -12.48 0.56 -2.87
N HIS A 423 -13.74 0.30 -3.20
CA HIS A 423 -14.86 0.63 -2.33
C HIS A 423 -15.04 -0.49 -1.30
N ASP A 424 -14.88 -0.15 -0.04
CA ASP A 424 -15.21 -1.03 1.07
C ASP A 424 -16.72 -0.96 1.34
N GLU A 425 -17.47 -1.86 0.69
CA GLU A 425 -18.93 -2.02 0.86
C GLU A 425 -19.33 -2.43 2.28
N GLN A 426 -18.41 -2.94 3.12
CA GLN A 426 -18.72 -3.28 4.52
C GLN A 426 -18.91 -2.03 5.38
N HIS A 427 -18.24 -0.93 5.03
CA HIS A 427 -18.16 0.29 5.86
C HIS A 427 -18.45 1.59 5.08
N ASP A 428 -18.86 1.51 3.82
CA ASP A 428 -19.18 2.64 2.93
C ASP A 428 -18.06 3.69 2.82
N ARG A 429 -16.84 3.22 2.52
CA ARG A 429 -15.63 4.05 2.44
C ARG A 429 -14.73 3.68 1.25
N ARG A 430 -13.67 4.46 1.05
CA ARG A 430 -12.63 4.23 0.02
C ARG A 430 -11.32 3.86 0.72
N ILE A 431 -10.82 2.65 0.44
CA ILE A 431 -9.53 2.17 0.95
C ILE A 431 -8.51 2.15 -0.19
N MET A 432 -7.26 2.51 0.11
CA MET A 432 -6.12 2.52 -0.81
C MET A 432 -4.92 1.79 -0.20
N TRP A 433 -4.16 1.11 -1.06
CA TRP A 433 -2.82 0.58 -0.80
C TRP A 433 -1.87 1.07 -1.89
N GLY A 434 -0.59 1.24 -1.54
CA GLY A 434 0.47 1.48 -2.52
C GLY A 434 1.66 0.56 -2.33
N TRP A 435 2.48 0.43 -3.37
CA TRP A 435 3.78 -0.21 -3.32
C TRP A 435 4.81 0.77 -2.76
N ILE A 436 5.47 0.44 -1.66
CA ILE A 436 6.61 1.19 -1.15
C ILE A 436 7.87 0.52 -1.71
N THR A 437 8.66 1.28 -2.47
CA THR A 437 9.85 0.76 -3.15
C THR A 437 11.03 0.60 -2.19
N GLU A 438 12.05 -0.15 -2.60
CA GLU A 438 13.40 0.12 -2.07
C GLU A 438 13.87 1.51 -2.51
N ASP A 439 14.68 2.19 -1.69
CA ASP A 439 15.08 3.58 -1.92
C ASP A 439 16.61 3.66 -2.11
N ASP A 440 17.02 3.55 -3.37
CA ASP A 440 18.40 3.39 -3.88
C ASP A 440 19.24 2.23 -3.32
N LEU A 441 18.64 1.27 -2.60
CA LEU A 441 19.32 0.01 -2.24
C LEU A 441 19.70 -0.76 -3.54
N PRO A 442 20.94 -1.27 -3.70
CA PRO A 442 21.39 -1.80 -4.99
C PRO A 442 20.74 -3.13 -5.35
N GLU A 443 20.48 -3.34 -6.65
CA GLU A 443 19.79 -4.52 -7.19
C GLU A 443 20.48 -5.84 -6.81
N ASP A 444 21.80 -5.94 -7.00
CA ASP A 444 22.57 -7.11 -6.56
C ASP A 444 22.42 -7.40 -5.06
N TYR A 445 22.23 -6.36 -4.23
CA TYR A 445 22.09 -6.52 -2.78
C TYR A 445 20.69 -7.00 -2.40
N TYR A 446 19.61 -6.38 -2.91
CA TYR A 446 18.27 -6.86 -2.59
C TYR A 446 17.97 -8.21 -3.24
N ASN A 447 18.58 -8.53 -4.39
CA ASN A 447 18.55 -9.88 -4.95
C ASN A 447 19.28 -10.90 -4.06
N THR A 448 20.37 -10.49 -3.38
CA THR A 448 21.07 -11.32 -2.37
C THR A 448 20.29 -11.44 -1.05
N GLN A 449 19.54 -10.40 -0.65
CA GLN A 449 18.68 -10.46 0.55
C GLN A 449 17.40 -11.28 0.33
N GLY A 450 17.04 -11.61 -0.92
CA GLY A 450 15.96 -12.54 -1.25
C GLY A 450 14.55 -11.94 -1.20
N TRP A 451 14.42 -10.60 -1.13
CA TRP A 451 13.16 -9.89 -1.33
C TRP A 451 13.38 -8.41 -1.66
N ALA A 452 12.42 -7.77 -2.32
CA ALA A 452 12.40 -6.33 -2.56
C ALA A 452 10.97 -5.77 -2.62
N GLY A 453 10.76 -4.60 -2.00
CA GLY A 453 9.47 -3.90 -1.97
C GLY A 453 8.48 -4.44 -0.94
N LEU A 454 7.47 -3.64 -0.62
CA LEU A 454 6.35 -4.00 0.27
C LEU A 454 5.05 -3.26 -0.12
N ILE A 455 3.93 -3.68 0.44
CA ILE A 455 2.67 -2.92 0.40
C ILE A 455 2.55 -2.07 1.67
N SER A 456 2.06 -0.84 1.51
CA SER A 456 1.79 0.09 2.62
C SER A 456 0.77 -0.45 3.62
N LEU A 457 0.65 0.21 4.78
CA LEU A 457 -0.56 0.11 5.59
C LEU A 457 -1.80 0.50 4.76
N PRO A 458 -2.98 -0.09 5.03
CA PRO A 458 -4.24 0.33 4.40
C PRO A 458 -4.56 1.77 4.79
N ARG A 459 -4.89 2.61 3.80
CA ARG A 459 -5.23 4.02 3.99
C ARG A 459 -6.69 4.28 3.64
N GLU A 460 -7.39 5.02 4.49
CA GLU A 460 -8.74 5.53 4.21
C GLU A 460 -8.64 6.88 3.49
N LEU A 461 -9.39 7.03 2.38
CA LEU A 461 -9.49 8.27 1.60
C LEU A 461 -10.88 8.89 1.79
N PHE A 462 -10.94 10.16 2.21
CA PHE A 462 -12.19 10.82 2.61
C PHE A 462 -12.16 12.34 2.37
N HIS A 463 -13.30 13.03 2.49
CA HIS A 463 -13.30 14.51 2.49
C HIS A 463 -12.84 15.02 3.86
N HIS A 464 -11.70 15.71 3.91
CA HIS A 464 -11.19 16.23 5.17
C HIS A 464 -12.09 17.37 5.71
N PRO A 465 -12.55 17.35 6.97
CA PRO A 465 -13.59 18.26 7.48
C PRO A 465 -13.17 19.74 7.54
N THR A 466 -11.87 20.04 7.47
CA THR A 466 -11.31 21.40 7.58
C THR A 466 -10.28 21.74 6.51
N SER A 467 -9.99 20.84 5.55
CA SER A 467 -8.99 21.04 4.50
C SER A 467 -9.61 20.92 3.12
N THR A 468 -9.07 21.64 2.14
CA THR A 468 -9.47 21.52 0.73
C THR A 468 -8.81 20.34 0.02
N GLN A 469 -7.78 19.75 0.64
CA GLN A 469 -7.08 18.54 0.19
C GLN A 469 -7.93 17.29 0.43
N LEU A 470 -7.59 16.19 -0.26
CA LEU A 470 -8.10 14.86 0.08
C LEU A 470 -7.63 14.48 1.50
N GLY A 471 -8.54 13.99 2.34
CA GLY A 471 -8.20 13.42 3.63
C GLY A 471 -7.62 12.01 3.43
N ILE A 472 -6.51 11.73 4.11
CA ILE A 472 -5.78 10.47 4.02
C ILE A 472 -5.20 10.10 5.38
N ARG A 473 -5.55 8.91 5.87
CA ARG A 473 -5.13 8.40 7.18
C ARG A 473 -4.95 6.88 7.18
N PRO A 474 -4.25 6.29 8.16
CA PRO A 474 -4.30 4.84 8.38
C PRO A 474 -5.74 4.41 8.62
N ALA A 475 -6.20 3.36 7.94
CA ALA A 475 -7.53 2.78 8.17
C ALA A 475 -7.64 2.33 9.65
N GLN A 476 -8.85 2.40 10.23
CA GLN A 476 -9.07 2.08 11.65
C GLN A 476 -8.51 0.70 12.04
N GLU A 477 -8.59 -0.26 11.13
CA GLU A 477 -8.04 -1.60 11.24
C GLU A 477 -6.56 -1.64 11.64
N VAL A 478 -5.75 -0.65 11.27
CA VAL A 478 -4.32 -0.54 11.63
C VAL A 478 -4.10 -0.55 13.14
N GLU A 479 -5.08 -0.11 13.95
CA GLU A 479 -5.03 -0.23 15.42
C GLU A 479 -4.85 -1.69 15.89
N ARG A 480 -5.23 -2.68 15.06
CA ARG A 480 -5.05 -4.11 15.38
C ARG A 480 -3.61 -4.60 15.30
N LEU A 481 -2.68 -3.80 14.75
CA LEU A 481 -1.24 -4.03 14.94
C LEU A 481 -0.82 -3.92 16.41
N ARG A 482 -1.65 -3.30 17.27
CA ARG A 482 -1.44 -3.24 18.72
C ARG A 482 -1.81 -4.55 19.43
N ASP A 483 -2.39 -5.55 18.75
CA ASP A 483 -2.80 -6.85 19.32
C ASP A 483 -1.57 -7.62 19.86
N GLY A 484 -1.28 -7.44 21.16
CA GLY A 484 -0.14 -8.04 21.87
C GLY A 484 1.08 -7.13 22.07
N ALA A 485 1.06 -5.91 21.53
CA ALA A 485 2.13 -4.93 21.67
C ALA A 485 2.22 -4.37 23.10
N GLN A 486 3.43 -3.99 23.53
CA GLN A 486 3.63 -3.28 24.79
C GLN A 486 3.31 -1.78 24.59
N HIS A 487 2.27 -1.30 25.28
CA HIS A 487 1.98 0.13 25.39
C HIS A 487 2.91 0.79 26.41
N ILE A 488 3.58 1.87 25.99
CA ILE A 488 4.38 2.79 26.79
C ILE A 488 3.73 4.17 26.63
N CYS A 489 3.53 4.88 27.74
CA CYS A 489 2.90 6.21 27.76
C CYS A 489 3.84 7.20 28.47
N ILE A 490 4.55 8.02 27.70
CA ILE A 490 5.46 9.03 28.22
C ILE A 490 4.67 10.31 28.49
N THR A 491 4.35 10.53 29.75
CA THR A 491 3.76 11.79 30.21
C THR A 491 4.83 12.89 30.29
N PRO A 492 4.49 14.16 30.00
CA PRO A 492 5.37 15.29 30.25
C PRO A 492 5.93 15.28 31.68
N SER A 493 7.24 15.44 31.80
CA SER A 493 7.95 15.49 33.08
C SER A 493 9.06 16.54 33.06
N ASP A 494 9.57 16.88 34.24
CA ASP A 494 10.71 17.80 34.39
C ASP A 494 12.07 17.17 34.04
N GLN A 495 12.09 15.98 33.41
CA GLN A 495 13.30 15.41 32.84
C GLN A 495 13.91 16.35 31.79
N ALA A 496 15.12 16.81 32.04
CA ALA A 496 15.90 17.55 31.06
C ALA A 496 16.28 16.64 29.88
N ALA A 497 16.42 17.24 28.70
CA ALA A 497 17.00 16.55 27.55
C ALA A 497 18.42 16.06 27.88
N THR A 498 18.68 14.78 27.58
CA THR A 498 19.97 14.12 27.87
C THR A 498 20.98 14.30 26.74
N THR A 499 20.48 14.52 25.53
CA THR A 499 21.27 14.66 24.30
C THR A 499 20.81 15.89 23.52
N VAL A 500 21.70 16.48 22.71
CA VAL A 500 21.37 17.56 21.77
C VAL A 500 21.43 16.99 20.36
N VAL A 501 20.44 17.33 19.53
CA VAL A 501 20.30 16.85 18.14
C VAL A 501 20.26 18.06 17.21
N GLU A 502 21.22 18.11 16.28
CA GLU A 502 21.22 19.04 15.16
C GLU A 502 20.12 18.64 14.16
N LEU A 503 19.33 19.62 13.69
CA LEU A 503 18.29 19.46 12.69
C LEU A 503 18.66 20.20 11.41
N ALA A 504 18.22 19.71 10.24
CA ALA A 504 18.50 20.34 8.96
C ALA A 504 18.07 21.82 8.82
N GLU A 505 17.13 22.32 9.64
CA GLU A 505 16.58 23.69 9.53
C GLU A 505 16.47 24.45 10.86
N VAL A 506 16.89 23.85 11.98
CA VAL A 506 16.76 24.45 13.32
C VAL A 506 18.05 24.19 14.09
N ASP A 507 18.67 25.25 14.62
CA ASP A 507 20.03 25.24 15.20
C ASP A 507 20.39 23.96 15.97
N SER A 508 19.55 23.61 16.96
CA SER A 508 19.51 22.29 17.60
C SER A 508 18.32 22.18 18.55
N LEU A 509 17.90 20.95 18.86
CA LEU A 509 16.92 20.65 19.91
C LEU A 509 17.49 19.71 20.96
N GLY A 510 16.87 19.70 22.15
CA GLY A 510 17.09 18.64 23.12
C GLY A 510 16.34 17.37 22.71
N ALA A 511 16.90 16.21 23.04
CA ALA A 511 16.26 14.91 22.92
C ALA A 511 16.18 14.22 24.28
N ILE A 512 15.03 13.59 24.58
CA ILE A 512 14.81 12.74 25.75
C ILE A 512 14.68 11.29 25.25
N SER A 513 15.61 10.43 25.65
CA SER A 513 15.57 9.00 25.34
C SER A 513 14.37 8.31 25.99
N VAL A 514 13.78 7.34 25.29
CA VAL A 514 12.75 6.44 25.84
C VAL A 514 13.36 5.05 25.98
N ASP A 515 14.08 4.85 27.09
CA ASP A 515 14.91 3.67 27.35
C ASP A 515 14.11 2.35 27.42
N GLU A 516 12.79 2.41 27.56
CA GLU A 516 11.90 1.24 27.46
C GLU A 516 11.74 0.71 26.03
N VAL A 517 12.07 1.49 24.99
CA VAL A 517 11.94 1.06 23.59
C VAL A 517 13.14 0.21 23.17
N ALA A 518 12.87 -1.05 22.83
CA ALA A 518 13.86 -2.05 22.41
C ALA A 518 13.44 -2.82 21.14
N SER A 519 12.35 -2.41 20.48
CA SER A 519 11.84 -3.00 19.24
C SER A 519 12.24 -2.20 18.00
N ARG A 520 12.31 -2.88 16.85
CA ARG A 520 12.37 -2.24 15.52
C ARG A 520 11.01 -2.20 14.80
N SER A 521 9.97 -2.76 15.41
CA SER A 521 8.56 -2.58 15.00
C SER A 521 7.79 -1.87 16.11
N TYR A 522 7.31 -0.66 15.86
CA TYR A 522 6.50 0.15 16.78
C TYR A 522 5.63 1.21 16.09
N GLU A 523 4.52 1.57 16.74
CA GLU A 523 3.73 2.76 16.45
C GLU A 523 4.01 3.85 17.50
N VAL A 524 3.98 5.12 17.09
CA VAL A 524 4.00 6.31 17.96
C VAL A 524 2.80 7.20 17.64
N GLU A 525 2.03 7.60 18.66
CA GLU A 525 1.02 8.65 18.59
C GLU A 525 1.38 9.81 19.52
N MET A 526 1.36 11.04 19.02
CA MET A 526 1.57 12.25 19.84
C MET A 526 0.94 13.50 19.23
N LYS A 527 0.76 14.53 20.06
CA LYS A 527 0.63 15.91 19.57
C LYS A 527 2.00 16.55 19.43
N LEU A 528 2.23 17.18 18.28
CA LEU A 528 3.37 18.03 17.99
C LEU A 528 3.06 19.48 18.39
N SER A 529 4.08 20.20 18.86
CA SER A 529 3.99 21.62 19.23
C SER A 529 5.35 22.30 19.08
N ALA A 530 5.42 23.63 19.18
CA ALA A 530 6.70 24.35 19.27
C ALA A 530 7.55 23.95 20.51
N GLY A 531 6.94 23.38 21.55
CA GLY A 531 7.63 22.83 22.71
C GLY A 531 8.14 21.40 22.49
N GLN A 532 7.43 20.61 21.68
CA GLN A 532 7.64 19.19 21.44
C GLN A 532 7.44 18.86 19.94
N PRO A 533 8.36 19.28 19.06
CA PRO A 533 8.10 19.37 17.62
C PRO A 533 8.36 18.07 16.84
N GLY A 534 8.69 16.96 17.50
CA GLY A 534 8.96 15.69 16.80
C GLY A 534 9.63 14.60 17.64
N VAL A 535 10.21 13.63 16.93
CA VAL A 535 10.92 12.45 17.47
C VAL A 535 12.19 12.14 16.68
N VAL A 536 13.11 11.43 17.32
CA VAL A 536 14.21 10.70 16.69
C VAL A 536 13.88 9.22 16.77
N VAL A 537 14.00 8.50 15.66
CA VAL A 537 13.67 7.07 15.53
C VAL A 537 14.81 6.30 14.87
N ALA A 538 14.82 4.98 15.07
CA ALA A 538 15.84 4.06 14.55
C ALA A 538 17.28 4.55 14.84
N HIS A 539 17.54 5.01 16.06
CA HIS A 539 18.82 5.62 16.41
C HIS A 539 19.74 4.72 17.23
N SER A 540 21.03 4.84 16.92
CA SER A 540 22.14 4.36 17.72
C SER A 540 22.24 5.09 19.07
N SER A 541 22.94 4.50 20.05
CA SER A 541 23.15 5.12 21.37
C SER A 541 24.08 6.33 21.36
N ASP A 542 24.90 6.51 20.31
CA ASP A 542 25.74 7.68 20.07
C ASP A 542 25.13 8.67 19.04
N MET A 543 23.85 8.47 18.65
CA MET A 543 23.10 9.30 17.68
C MET A 543 23.74 9.44 16.28
N ALA A 544 24.75 8.63 15.97
CA ALA A 544 25.48 8.71 14.69
C ALA A 544 24.80 7.92 13.56
N THR A 545 24.08 6.84 13.87
CA THR A 545 22.89 6.43 13.09
C THR A 545 21.67 7.08 13.74
N ARG A 546 20.81 7.76 12.96
CA ARG A 546 19.50 8.28 13.39
C ARG A 546 18.62 8.68 12.20
N THR A 547 17.30 8.62 12.37
CA THR A 547 16.31 9.32 11.52
C THR A 547 15.53 10.31 12.38
N VAL A 548 15.29 11.53 11.90
CA VAL A 548 14.60 12.58 12.67
C VAL A 548 13.32 13.02 11.96
N VAL A 549 12.19 12.98 12.67
CA VAL A 549 10.87 13.34 12.15
C VAL A 549 10.34 14.51 12.98
N TYR A 550 10.17 15.67 12.36
CA TYR A 550 9.74 16.89 13.06
C TYR A 550 8.92 17.83 12.17
N VAL A 551 8.24 18.78 12.79
CA VAL A 551 7.54 19.86 12.09
C VAL A 551 8.19 21.22 12.30
N THR A 552 8.07 22.07 11.28
CA THR A 552 8.33 23.51 11.31
C THR A 552 7.01 24.26 11.08
N ASP A 553 7.02 25.60 11.17
CA ASP A 553 5.86 26.48 10.94
C ASP A 553 5.11 26.26 9.59
N SER A 554 5.67 25.49 8.66
CA SER A 554 5.08 25.24 7.33
C SER A 554 5.36 23.86 6.71
N GLN A 555 6.09 22.95 7.37
CA GLN A 555 6.44 21.64 6.80
C GLN A 555 6.55 20.53 7.85
N LEU A 556 6.18 19.31 7.45
CA LEU A 556 6.74 18.08 8.00
C LEU A 556 8.10 17.81 7.35
N VAL A 557 9.10 17.46 8.16
CA VAL A 557 10.46 17.14 7.73
C VAL A 557 10.85 15.76 8.26
N VAL A 558 11.34 14.89 7.37
CA VAL A 558 11.89 13.57 7.69
C VAL A 558 13.36 13.56 7.26
N ASP A 559 14.24 13.90 8.19
CA ASP A 559 15.69 13.93 8.00
C ASP A 559 16.26 12.51 8.09
N ARG A 560 16.77 12.04 6.95
CA ARG A 560 17.37 10.70 6.78
C ARG A 560 18.87 10.75 6.54
N SER A 561 19.51 11.91 6.71
CA SER A 561 20.93 12.13 6.39
C SER A 561 21.88 11.13 7.07
N LEU A 562 21.46 10.57 8.20
CA LEU A 562 22.17 9.57 9.00
C LEU A 562 21.35 8.28 9.25
N SER A 563 20.37 7.95 8.40
CA SER A 563 19.52 6.75 8.54
C SER A 563 20.18 5.43 8.13
N ALA A 564 21.42 5.50 7.63
CA ALA A 564 22.21 4.38 7.14
C ALA A 564 23.08 3.78 8.24
N GLY A 565 22.83 2.50 8.58
CA GLY A 565 23.57 1.76 9.61
C GLY A 565 25.08 1.67 9.32
N LYS A 566 25.89 1.84 10.36
CA LYS A 566 27.34 1.87 10.28
C LYS A 566 27.90 0.54 9.78
N GLU A 567 27.41 -0.58 10.31
CA GLU A 567 27.88 -1.92 9.95
C GLU A 567 27.11 -2.52 8.77
N ALA A 568 25.79 -2.29 8.72
CA ALA A 568 24.88 -2.89 7.76
C ALA A 568 24.90 -2.19 6.38
N VAL A 569 25.25 -0.89 6.32
CA VAL A 569 25.29 -0.08 5.09
C VAL A 569 26.70 0.47 4.84
N LEU A 570 27.19 1.33 5.75
CA LEU A 570 28.36 2.19 5.48
C LEU A 570 29.66 1.39 5.39
N ALA A 571 29.92 0.47 6.31
CA ALA A 571 31.09 -0.42 6.29
C ALA A 571 31.11 -1.38 5.09
N LYS A 572 29.95 -1.68 4.50
CA LYS A 572 29.81 -2.47 3.27
C LYS A 572 29.92 -1.62 1.99
N GLY A 573 29.98 -0.29 2.11
CA GLY A 573 30.01 0.63 0.97
C GLY A 573 28.71 0.68 0.16
N LEU A 574 27.58 0.26 0.74
CA LEU A 574 26.28 0.30 0.07
C LEU A 574 25.83 1.75 -0.11
N LYS A 575 25.20 2.01 -1.26
CA LYS A 575 24.43 3.23 -1.47
C LYS A 575 22.98 2.95 -1.07
N VAL A 576 22.36 3.93 -0.43
CA VAL A 576 20.94 4.00 -0.11
C VAL A 576 20.57 5.48 -0.11
N ASN A 577 19.29 5.81 -0.33
CA ASN A 577 18.86 7.20 -0.36
C ASN A 577 18.74 7.74 1.08
N THR A 578 19.63 8.66 1.46
CA THR A 578 19.59 9.37 2.75
C THR A 578 19.01 10.79 2.65
N SER A 579 18.36 11.12 1.52
CA SER A 579 17.80 12.45 1.29
C SER A 579 16.66 12.77 2.26
N THR A 580 16.69 13.96 2.84
CA THR A 580 15.62 14.52 3.68
C THR A 580 14.34 14.72 2.88
N LEU A 581 13.25 14.11 3.33
CA LEU A 581 11.92 14.20 2.71
C LEU A 581 11.05 15.25 3.41
N ARG A 582 10.08 15.81 2.69
CA ARG A 582 9.32 17.00 3.10
C ARG A 582 7.88 16.95 2.61
N ALA A 583 6.95 17.40 3.45
CA ALA A 583 5.57 17.65 3.07
C ALA A 583 5.12 19.05 3.54
N PRO A 584 4.36 19.81 2.73
CA PRO A 584 3.85 21.12 3.12
C PRO A 584 2.76 20.94 4.19
N LEU A 585 2.83 21.71 5.27
CA LEU A 585 1.93 21.64 6.41
C LEU A 585 1.17 22.96 6.56
N ALA A 586 -0.15 22.89 6.72
CA ALA A 586 -1.00 24.06 6.91
C ALA A 586 -1.07 24.42 8.41
N PRO A 587 -0.96 25.70 8.81
CA PRO A 587 -0.98 26.09 10.22
C PRO A 587 -2.36 25.84 10.85
N THR A 588 -2.38 25.23 12.03
CA THR A 588 -3.60 24.96 12.81
C THR A 588 -3.95 26.12 13.73
N THR A 589 -5.20 26.16 14.21
CA THR A 589 -5.72 27.25 15.05
C THR A 589 -5.17 27.25 16.49
N ASP A 590 -4.65 26.12 16.97
CA ASP A 590 -4.04 26.00 18.30
C ASP A 590 -2.50 25.84 18.27
N GLY A 591 -1.89 25.83 17.08
CA GLY A 591 -0.45 25.63 16.91
C GLY A 591 0.03 24.21 17.22
N THR A 592 -0.88 23.22 17.25
CA THR A 592 -0.55 21.80 17.42
C THR A 592 -0.93 20.98 16.19
N HIS A 593 -0.20 19.89 15.96
CA HIS A 593 -0.48 18.91 14.91
C HIS A 593 -0.58 17.50 15.50
N SER A 594 -1.39 16.63 14.90
CA SER A 594 -1.55 15.23 15.30
C SER A 594 -0.63 14.33 14.49
N LEU A 595 0.28 13.60 15.15
CA LEU A 595 1.21 12.66 14.51
C LEU A 595 0.80 11.22 14.80
N ARG A 596 0.73 10.39 13.75
CA ARG A 596 0.88 8.92 13.84
C ARG A 596 2.10 8.50 13.03
N LEU A 597 2.95 7.67 13.59
CA LEU A 597 4.20 7.21 12.97
C LEU A 597 4.37 5.71 13.19
N PHE A 598 4.75 4.99 12.15
CA PHE A 598 4.98 3.54 12.17
C PHE A 598 6.39 3.26 11.68
N LEU A 599 7.24 2.68 12.53
CA LEU A 599 8.52 2.10 12.14
C LEU A 599 8.37 0.58 12.12
N ASP A 600 8.78 -0.08 11.05
CA ASP A 600 8.84 -1.54 10.97
C ASP A 600 10.08 -2.00 10.20
N ASN A 601 11.16 -2.20 10.96
CA ASN A 601 12.49 -2.66 10.58
C ASN A 601 13.27 -1.77 9.59
N SER A 602 12.67 -1.42 8.46
CA SER A 602 13.22 -0.55 7.42
C SER A 602 12.20 0.32 6.70
N VAL A 603 10.89 0.11 6.90
CA VAL A 603 9.88 1.09 6.46
C VAL A 603 9.55 2.03 7.61
N LEU A 604 9.37 3.30 7.26
CA LEU A 604 8.87 4.36 8.12
C LEU A 604 7.67 5.01 7.40
N GLU A 605 6.46 4.85 7.93
CA GLU A 605 5.28 5.57 7.47
C GLU A 605 4.89 6.66 8.48
N VAL A 606 4.69 7.89 8.00
CA VAL A 606 4.41 9.08 8.82
C VAL A 606 3.12 9.73 8.35
N PHE A 607 2.19 9.99 9.27
CA PHE A 607 0.88 10.60 9.00
C PHE A 607 0.67 11.82 9.90
N VAL A 608 0.25 12.94 9.30
CA VAL A 608 -0.02 14.19 10.03
C VAL A 608 -1.39 14.78 9.65
N ASP A 609 -2.16 15.13 10.68
CA ASP A 609 -3.47 15.80 10.61
C ASP A 609 -4.51 15.16 9.66
N ASP A 610 -4.44 13.83 9.44
CA ASP A 610 -5.24 13.08 8.45
C ASP A 610 -5.26 13.72 7.03
N VAL A 611 -4.20 14.44 6.66
CA VAL A 611 -4.03 15.12 5.35
C VAL A 611 -2.68 14.80 4.71
N ILE A 612 -1.63 14.57 5.51
CA ILE A 612 -0.29 14.26 5.02
C ILE A 612 0.02 12.78 5.31
N ALA A 613 0.52 12.08 4.30
CA ALA A 613 1.12 10.77 4.41
C ALA A 613 2.51 10.75 3.73
N LEU A 614 3.47 10.04 4.33
CA LEU A 614 4.86 9.95 3.85
C LEU A 614 5.44 8.58 4.21
N SER A 615 5.60 7.71 3.21
CA SER A 615 6.30 6.43 3.31
C SER A 615 7.76 6.57 2.90
N THR A 616 8.69 6.02 3.67
CA THR A 616 10.10 6.05 3.33
C THR A 616 10.87 4.81 3.81
N ARG A 617 12.07 4.63 3.28
CA ARG A 617 13.00 3.57 3.70
C ARG A 617 14.07 4.16 4.62
N VAL A 618 14.44 3.38 5.63
CA VAL A 618 15.58 3.61 6.52
C VAL A 618 16.33 2.29 6.65
N TYR A 619 17.66 2.32 6.71
CA TYR A 619 18.48 1.11 6.68
C TYR A 619 19.42 1.04 7.90
N PRO A 620 18.89 1.10 9.14
CA PRO A 620 19.68 1.13 10.37
C PRO A 620 20.39 -0.21 10.65
N ASP A 621 21.35 -0.20 11.58
CA ASP A 621 21.92 -1.45 12.10
C ASP A 621 20.89 -2.18 12.99
N PRO A 622 20.95 -3.52 13.14
CA PRO A 622 19.98 -4.27 13.95
C PRO A 622 19.92 -3.86 15.44
N THR A 623 20.93 -3.15 15.93
CA THR A 623 21.04 -2.60 17.29
C THR A 623 20.48 -1.19 17.46
N ASP A 624 20.22 -0.47 16.37
CA ASP A 624 19.83 0.95 16.38
C ASP A 624 18.31 1.07 16.59
N VAL A 625 17.86 0.57 17.74
CA VAL A 625 16.44 0.48 18.14
C VAL A 625 15.91 1.75 18.81
N GLY A 626 16.78 2.73 19.07
CA GLY A 626 16.49 3.88 19.91
C GLY A 626 15.35 4.75 19.40
N LEU A 627 14.57 5.26 20.36
CA LEU A 627 13.57 6.30 20.18
C LEU A 627 13.85 7.43 21.18
N SER A 628 13.79 8.68 20.72
CA SER A 628 13.84 9.87 21.58
C SER A 628 12.77 10.88 21.19
N ILE A 629 12.25 11.63 22.16
CA ILE A 629 11.29 12.72 21.94
C ILE A 629 12.07 14.04 21.84
N LEU A 630 11.80 14.85 20.81
CA LEU A 630 12.41 16.18 20.66
C LEU A 630 11.71 17.20 21.57
N ARG A 631 12.50 18.05 22.23
CA ARG A 631 12.03 19.06 23.18
C ARG A 631 12.78 20.38 22.96
N SER A 632 12.03 21.47 22.85
CA SER A 632 12.60 22.82 22.85
C SER A 632 13.18 23.16 24.22
N SER A 633 14.35 23.78 24.24
CA SER A 633 15.02 24.26 25.47
C SER A 633 14.22 25.34 26.22
N HIS A 634 13.19 25.89 25.59
CA HIS A 634 12.30 26.91 26.14
C HIS A 634 10.87 26.39 26.40
N ALA A 635 10.60 25.09 26.17
CA ALA A 635 9.28 24.49 26.31
C ALA A 635 8.76 24.54 27.76
N GLN A 636 7.59 25.15 27.95
CA GLN A 636 6.86 25.11 29.21
C GLN A 636 6.07 23.80 29.32
N HIS A 637 5.71 23.39 30.55
CA HIS A 637 4.90 22.18 30.75
C HIS A 637 3.53 22.24 30.05
N ALA A 638 3.01 23.43 29.76
CA ALA A 638 1.77 23.62 28.99
C ALA A 638 1.91 23.27 27.49
N ASP A 639 3.13 23.28 26.96
CA ASP A 639 3.42 23.04 25.54
C ASP A 639 3.62 21.54 25.23
N LEU A 640 3.61 20.68 26.26
CA LEU A 640 3.98 19.27 26.19
C LEU A 640 2.75 18.37 26.27
N ALA A 641 2.74 17.31 25.46
CA ALA A 641 1.65 16.34 25.36
C ALA A 641 2.15 14.91 25.64
N PRO A 642 1.28 14.03 26.18
CA PRO A 642 1.60 12.60 26.30
C PRO A 642 1.96 11.98 24.95
N VAL A 643 3.03 11.19 24.92
CA VAL A 643 3.40 10.35 23.78
C VAL A 643 3.00 8.91 24.10
N ASN A 644 2.25 8.28 23.21
CA ASN A 644 1.90 6.87 23.30
C ASN A 644 2.73 6.09 22.29
N ILE A 645 3.33 4.98 22.72
CA ILE A 645 4.16 4.11 21.88
C ILE A 645 3.65 2.69 22.07
N TRP A 646 3.42 1.96 20.98
CA TRP A 646 3.11 0.53 21.02
C TRP A 646 4.24 -0.22 20.35
N GLN A 647 5.09 -0.88 21.14
CA GLN A 647 6.24 -1.63 20.61
C GLN A 647 6.00 -3.13 20.54
N GLY A 648 6.58 -3.77 19.53
CA GLY A 648 6.36 -5.19 19.25
C GLY A 648 4.98 -5.41 18.65
N LEU A 649 4.67 -4.67 17.58
CA LEU A 649 3.41 -4.81 16.84
C LEU A 649 3.21 -6.24 16.33
N SER A 650 1.95 -6.60 16.07
CA SER A 650 1.60 -7.92 15.53
C SER A 650 2.19 -8.15 14.13
N LYS A 651 2.23 -9.42 13.71
CA LYS A 651 2.70 -9.79 12.37
C LYS A 651 1.57 -9.73 11.36
N ALA A 652 1.81 -9.05 10.24
CA ALA A 652 0.85 -8.97 9.16
C ALA A 652 0.68 -10.31 8.42
N LEU A 653 1.77 -11.06 8.19
CA LEU A 653 1.69 -12.42 7.68
C LEU A 653 1.47 -13.41 8.83
N ILE A 654 0.33 -14.11 8.83
CA ILE A 654 -0.06 -15.08 9.86
C ILE A 654 -0.10 -16.54 9.39
N ALA A 655 -0.19 -16.79 8.07
CA ALA A 655 -0.19 -18.11 7.45
C ALA A 655 0.31 -18.05 6.00
#